data_AF-A0A962U251-F1
#
_entry.id   AF-A0A962U251-F1
#
_cell.length_a   1.000
_cell.length_b   1.000
_cell.length_c   1.000
_cell.angle_alpha   90.00
_cell.angle_beta   90.00
_cell.angle_gamma   90.00
#
_symmetry.space_group_name_H-M   'P 1'
#
loop_
_entity.id
_entity.type
_entity.pdbx_description
1 polymer ?
#
loop_
_entity_poly.entity_id
_entity_poly.type
_entity_poly.pdbx_seq_one_letter_code
_entity_poly.pdbx_strand_id
1 'polypeptide(L)'
;MSKRYQLVFQGTQAVGNRRVEIMQQVKRLLRLNTQEVITLFEQPPGAVLFETSSQDKAQRLLRTLNHMGARCTLRDTAQPTQTAWQDWRLEDLAQDSSHVFQCHACHYAVRLPIDQPLPTVCPECGVVAAKFAKVADEKRKRERMRQRLIDIERAKERKTIEAEERAQEEALRKEIERQVRRELGLNRRFTDHLRTAALVASVFAVGVGSAMLYNHQLGFDGDAGVATQAPERPGMMVVAENAKTLHLASDLLGALGGAGGRLADPSSPVEGVDTTPWLNAPAPAAGPARQKADETGQAARTDHAGSMSEAEQIAQALRYWSVTTLPAPLTTLRATNLATQLLLAGRIDDAVAATRLAADPGERLTALLALVGHEVLATDAERRRSVERVIRRTFEEHDVEASVVALLALDALHRSAGQADTGQATDARLLSVMRTAQPGTAETVALYALIAAQRAATANPTDTGRWFAEANLALEGVGHTTEQLIALAHLARAYHATGDRPTARRLAVRVRSGINALPADTDAQPAVDQLLQTYTALGSIDIAVDSARLATDAPLQSELRLGELAVHLAARGQRVAALGVVSAVSHPAVSARAHARLSEVAELLGRPRAADQQAEAALDAARPLAHTFRRIIASDFGRAEALGPLPPSTPAADADRQQALVATNLAWRGAADPARQAARDIRDAQLRGDIEQRLLTLAALQTNAEDRQILATR
;
A
#
# COMPACT_ATOMS: atom_id res chain seq x y z
N MET A 1 48.36 -1.20 -29.33
CA MET A 1 48.63 -0.17 -28.30
C MET A 1 47.89 -0.57 -27.02
N SER A 2 48.52 -0.47 -25.85
CA SER A 2 47.85 -0.69 -24.58
C SER A 2 46.95 0.50 -24.25
N LYS A 3 45.68 0.24 -23.91
CA LYS A 3 44.74 1.28 -23.45
C LYS A 3 45.30 1.98 -22.21
N ARG A 4 45.19 3.30 -22.16
CA ARG A 4 45.44 4.07 -20.93
C ARG A 4 44.14 4.71 -20.49
N TYR A 5 43.90 4.69 -19.19
CA TYR A 5 42.74 5.29 -18.55
C TYR A 5 43.18 6.53 -17.77
N GLN A 6 42.53 7.65 -18.06
CA GLN A 6 42.66 8.92 -17.36
C GLN A 6 41.54 9.05 -16.32
N LEU A 7 41.90 9.43 -15.11
CA LEU A 7 40.95 9.71 -14.04
C LEU A 7 40.83 11.24 -13.90
N VAL A 8 39.65 11.78 -14.15
CA VAL A 8 39.40 13.23 -14.33
C VAL A 8 38.60 13.77 -13.16
N PHE A 9 39.12 14.78 -12.47
CA PHE A 9 38.46 15.48 -11.38
C PHE A 9 37.37 16.42 -11.88
N GLN A 10 36.19 16.36 -11.25
CA GLN A 10 35.03 17.20 -11.54
C GLN A 10 34.66 18.12 -10.36
N GLY A 11 35.50 18.20 -9.33
CA GLY A 11 35.27 19.03 -8.14
C GLY A 11 34.83 18.24 -6.90
N THR A 12 34.34 18.96 -5.90
CA THR A 12 33.74 18.39 -4.68
C THR A 12 32.50 19.17 -4.31
N GLN A 13 31.49 18.49 -3.76
CA GLN A 13 30.28 19.12 -3.22
C GLN A 13 30.44 19.54 -1.75
N ALA A 14 31.55 19.19 -1.10
CA ALA A 14 31.79 19.55 0.30
C ALA A 14 32.20 21.02 0.44
N VAL A 15 31.60 21.69 1.43
CA VAL A 15 31.88 23.08 1.81
C VAL A 15 32.46 23.12 3.23
N GLY A 16 33.24 24.17 3.55
CA GLY A 16 33.82 24.36 4.89
C GLY A 16 34.81 23.27 5.29
N ASN A 17 34.79 22.89 6.57
CA ASN A 17 35.76 21.94 7.17
C ASN A 17 35.81 20.60 6.44
N ARG A 18 34.66 20.10 5.95
CA ARG A 18 34.58 18.84 5.20
C ARG A 18 35.35 18.90 3.89
N ARG A 19 35.46 20.06 3.22
CA ARG A 19 36.33 20.23 2.04
C ARG A 19 37.80 20.00 2.40
N VAL A 20 38.25 20.54 3.54
CA VAL A 20 39.63 20.42 4.02
C VAL A 20 39.97 18.96 4.39
N GLU A 21 39.05 18.25 5.04
CA GLU A 21 39.21 16.82 5.34
C GLU A 21 39.37 15.99 4.06
N ILE A 22 38.51 16.20 3.06
CA ILE A 22 38.56 15.50 1.77
C ILE A 22 39.87 15.81 1.05
N MET A 23 40.31 17.08 1.03
CA MET A 23 41.62 17.45 0.48
C MET A 23 42.77 16.69 1.17
N GLN A 24 42.76 16.58 2.50
CA GLN A 24 43.77 15.79 3.23
C GLN A 24 43.71 14.29 2.90
N GLN A 25 42.52 13.71 2.70
CA GLN A 25 42.35 12.30 2.34
C GLN A 25 42.82 12.04 0.90
N VAL A 26 42.42 12.87 -0.07
CA VAL A 26 42.89 12.81 -1.46
C VAL A 26 44.41 12.96 -1.53
N LYS A 27 44.98 13.90 -0.76
CA LYS A 27 46.43 14.07 -0.63
C LYS A 27 47.13 12.78 -0.21
N ARG A 28 46.62 12.09 0.83
CA ARG A 28 47.20 10.83 1.32
C ARG A 28 47.05 9.70 0.32
N LEU A 29 45.90 9.58 -0.35
CA LEU A 29 45.63 8.51 -1.32
C LEU A 29 46.49 8.63 -2.58
N LEU A 30 46.56 9.83 -3.16
CA LEU A 30 47.28 10.07 -4.41
C LEU A 30 48.76 10.44 -4.20
N ARG A 31 49.21 10.58 -2.95
CA ARG A 31 50.57 11.00 -2.54
C ARG A 31 51.00 12.35 -3.10
N LEU A 32 50.03 13.24 -3.31
CA LEU A 32 50.27 14.61 -3.79
C LEU A 32 50.84 15.50 -2.68
N ASN A 33 51.54 16.56 -3.06
CA ASN A 33 51.95 17.60 -2.13
C ASN A 33 50.76 18.52 -1.76
N THR A 34 50.91 19.38 -0.74
CA THR A 34 49.78 20.23 -0.28
C THR A 34 49.33 21.22 -1.37
N GLN A 35 50.28 21.79 -2.12
CA GLN A 35 50.04 22.81 -3.14
C GLN A 35 49.30 22.23 -4.35
N GLU A 36 49.70 21.03 -4.80
CA GLU A 36 49.05 20.28 -5.88
C GLU A 36 47.58 20.01 -5.57
N VAL A 37 47.25 19.62 -4.33
CA VAL A 37 45.86 19.36 -3.93
C VAL A 37 45.04 20.65 -3.80
N ILE A 38 45.64 21.75 -3.33
CA ILE A 38 44.98 23.06 -3.34
C ILE A 38 44.66 23.47 -4.78
N THR A 39 45.68 23.47 -5.65
CA THR A 39 45.55 23.82 -7.07
C THR A 39 44.50 22.96 -7.77
N LEU A 40 44.50 21.64 -7.51
CA LEU A 40 43.51 20.70 -8.04
C LEU A 40 42.07 21.03 -7.61
N PHE A 41 41.86 21.44 -6.36
CA PHE A 41 40.55 21.81 -5.84
C PHE A 41 40.13 23.26 -6.17
N GLU A 42 41.02 24.04 -6.79
CA GLU A 42 40.77 25.40 -7.30
C GLU A 42 40.64 25.46 -8.82
N GLN A 43 41.15 24.46 -9.54
CA GLN A 43 41.01 24.34 -10.99
C GLN A 43 39.55 24.02 -11.41
N PRO A 44 39.11 24.49 -12.60
CA PRO A 44 37.82 24.14 -13.16
C PRO A 44 37.70 22.62 -13.41
N PRO A 45 36.48 22.06 -13.39
CA PRO A 45 36.26 20.63 -13.59
C PRO A 45 36.81 20.17 -14.95
N GLY A 46 37.63 19.11 -14.94
CA GLY A 46 38.35 18.62 -16.12
C GLY A 46 39.84 18.28 -15.90
N ALA A 47 40.40 18.57 -14.72
CA ALA A 47 41.79 18.25 -14.40
C ALA A 47 42.06 16.74 -14.34
N VAL A 48 43.12 16.25 -15.00
CA VAL A 48 43.52 14.82 -14.96
C VAL A 48 44.32 14.56 -13.68
N LEU A 49 43.79 13.69 -12.81
CA LEU A 49 44.38 13.29 -11.52
C LEU A 49 45.46 12.23 -11.67
N PHE A 50 45.20 11.24 -12.54
CA PHE A 50 45.95 10.00 -12.57
C PHE A 50 45.79 9.31 -13.91
N GLU A 51 46.90 8.80 -14.46
CA GLU A 51 46.89 7.94 -15.64
C GLU A 51 47.34 6.52 -15.28
N THR A 52 46.67 5.50 -15.81
CA THR A 52 47.08 4.11 -15.63
C THR A 52 46.69 3.23 -16.81
N SER A 53 47.55 2.26 -17.13
CA SER A 53 47.25 1.19 -18.10
C SER A 53 46.35 0.09 -17.53
N SER A 54 46.12 0.04 -16.21
CA SER A 54 45.25 -0.95 -15.57
C SER A 54 43.88 -0.35 -15.29
N GLN A 55 42.86 -0.88 -15.97
CA GLN A 55 41.46 -0.51 -15.77
C GLN A 55 41.02 -0.73 -14.32
N ASP A 56 41.33 -1.89 -13.74
CA ASP A 56 40.98 -2.24 -12.35
C ASP A 56 41.55 -1.25 -11.35
N LYS A 57 42.82 -0.85 -11.52
CA LYS A 57 43.45 0.14 -10.65
C LYS A 57 42.76 1.50 -10.77
N ALA A 58 42.37 1.89 -11.98
CA ALA A 58 41.65 3.13 -12.23
C ALA A 58 40.24 3.11 -11.62
N GLN A 59 39.49 2.02 -11.79
CA GLN A 59 38.16 1.84 -11.21
C GLN A 59 38.17 1.72 -9.68
N ARG A 60 39.22 1.15 -9.09
CA ARG A 60 39.40 1.13 -7.62
C ARG A 60 39.64 2.55 -7.10
N LEU A 61 40.58 3.29 -7.70
CA LEU A 61 40.86 4.69 -7.34
C LEU A 61 39.62 5.58 -7.53
N LEU A 62 38.86 5.40 -8.62
CA LEU A 62 37.60 6.10 -8.89
C LEU A 62 36.59 5.90 -7.75
N ARG A 63 36.38 4.64 -7.35
CA ARG A 63 35.50 4.29 -6.23
C ARG A 63 35.97 4.89 -4.91
N THR A 64 37.26 4.82 -4.59
CA THR A 64 37.80 5.42 -3.37
C THR A 64 37.67 6.95 -3.35
N LEU A 65 37.98 7.63 -4.46
CA LEU A 65 37.88 9.09 -4.57
C LEU A 65 36.42 9.57 -4.46
N ASN A 66 35.50 8.93 -5.17
CA ASN A 66 34.07 9.26 -5.10
C ASN A 66 33.51 9.00 -3.68
N HIS A 67 33.90 7.91 -3.02
CA HIS A 67 33.48 7.62 -1.64
C HIS A 67 34.01 8.63 -0.62
N MET A 68 35.18 9.23 -0.88
CA MET A 68 35.70 10.37 -0.12
C MET A 68 35.05 11.71 -0.50
N GLY A 69 34.04 11.75 -1.38
CA GLY A 69 33.38 13.01 -1.79
C GLY A 69 34.16 13.88 -2.78
N ALA A 70 35.18 13.32 -3.44
CA ALA A 70 35.89 13.94 -4.55
C ALA A 70 35.30 13.40 -5.87
N ARG A 71 34.47 14.19 -6.57
CA ARG A 71 33.79 13.76 -7.80
C ARG A 71 34.81 13.54 -8.90
N CYS A 72 34.87 12.31 -9.41
CA CYS A 72 35.80 11.90 -10.45
C CYS A 72 35.08 11.09 -11.55
N THR A 73 35.63 11.10 -12.76
CA THR A 73 35.19 10.26 -13.89
C THR A 73 36.38 9.56 -14.53
N LEU A 74 36.11 8.49 -15.29
CA LEU A 74 37.13 7.70 -15.98
C LEU A 74 36.98 7.86 -17.50
N ARG A 75 38.08 8.20 -18.19
CA ARG A 75 38.15 8.39 -19.64
C ARG A 75 39.13 7.40 -20.26
N ASP A 76 38.73 6.68 -21.30
CA ASP A 76 39.63 5.87 -22.13
C ASP A 76 40.33 6.80 -23.14
N THR A 77 41.67 6.83 -23.11
CA THR A 77 42.48 7.64 -24.04
C THR A 77 42.46 7.12 -25.48
N ALA A 78 42.01 5.88 -25.70
CA ALA A 78 41.96 5.27 -27.03
C ALA A 78 40.81 5.78 -27.92
N GLN A 79 39.87 6.55 -27.38
CA GLN A 79 38.77 7.14 -28.16
C GLN A 79 39.05 8.63 -28.49
N PRO A 80 39.35 8.98 -29.75
CA PRO A 80 39.45 10.37 -30.19
C PRO A 80 38.07 11.02 -30.04
N THR A 81 37.92 11.83 -29.00
CA THR A 81 36.62 12.32 -28.53
C THR A 81 36.23 13.58 -29.30
N GLN A 82 35.72 13.37 -30.53
CA GLN A 82 35.13 14.45 -31.34
C GLN A 82 33.66 14.72 -30.97
N THR A 83 33.04 13.84 -30.18
CA THR A 83 31.78 14.11 -29.48
C THR A 83 32.06 14.80 -28.15
N ALA A 84 31.65 16.08 -28.07
CA ALA A 84 31.82 16.91 -26.88
C ALA A 84 31.00 16.38 -25.69
N TRP A 85 31.66 16.25 -24.54
CA TRP A 85 31.05 15.87 -23.26
C TRP A 85 30.30 17.06 -22.60
N GLN A 86 29.48 17.80 -23.36
CA GLN A 86 28.76 18.98 -22.85
C GLN A 86 27.30 18.69 -22.44
N ASP A 87 26.63 17.72 -23.08
CA ASP A 87 25.17 17.56 -22.93
C ASP A 87 24.71 16.47 -21.94
N TRP A 88 25.62 15.82 -21.22
CA TRP A 88 25.30 14.87 -20.13
C TRP A 88 25.79 15.39 -18.78
N ARG A 89 25.45 16.63 -18.48
CA ARG A 89 25.37 17.11 -17.09
C ARG A 89 24.06 16.60 -16.50
N LEU A 90 24.08 16.11 -15.26
CA LEU A 90 22.91 16.35 -14.41
C LEU A 90 22.79 17.87 -14.31
N GLU A 91 21.60 18.42 -14.58
CA GLU A 91 21.29 19.79 -14.18
C GLU A 91 21.50 19.90 -12.66
N ASP A 92 22.66 20.44 -12.26
CA ASP A 92 22.83 20.96 -10.93
C ASP A 92 21.74 22.01 -10.74
N LEU A 93 20.97 21.92 -9.64
CA LEU A 93 20.09 22.99 -9.16
C LEU A 93 20.91 24.18 -8.60
N ALA A 94 22.09 24.43 -9.17
CA ALA A 94 22.67 25.75 -9.20
C ALA A 94 21.70 26.66 -9.95
N GLN A 95 21.43 27.83 -9.40
CA GLN A 95 20.59 28.83 -10.03
C GLN A 95 21.29 29.31 -11.30
N ASP A 96 20.89 28.76 -12.45
CA ASP A 96 21.25 29.29 -13.75
C ASP A 96 20.62 30.69 -13.82
N SER A 97 21.43 31.70 -13.50
CA SER A 97 21.03 33.10 -13.38
C SER A 97 20.88 33.72 -14.76
N SER A 98 20.10 33.06 -15.62
CA SER A 98 19.69 33.55 -16.93
C SER A 98 18.18 33.36 -17.11
N HIS A 99 17.54 34.36 -17.70
CA HIS A 99 16.14 34.30 -18.08
C HIS A 99 16.05 34.17 -19.61
N VAL A 100 15.28 33.18 -20.06
CA VAL A 100 14.96 33.03 -21.48
C VAL A 100 13.84 34.01 -21.81
N PHE A 101 14.16 35.09 -22.53
CA PHE A 101 13.13 35.90 -23.18
C PHE A 101 12.66 35.14 -24.42
N GLN A 102 11.39 34.75 -24.45
CA GLN A 102 10.75 34.19 -25.64
C GLN A 102 9.60 35.09 -26.09
N CYS A 103 9.67 35.60 -27.32
CA CYS A 103 8.60 36.40 -27.90
C CYS A 103 7.41 35.52 -28.25
N HIS A 104 6.22 35.82 -27.70
CA HIS A 104 4.99 35.08 -28.02
C HIS A 104 4.42 35.33 -29.43
N ALA A 105 4.96 36.28 -30.21
CA ALA A 105 4.46 36.63 -31.54
C ALA A 105 5.26 35.98 -32.67
N CYS A 106 6.60 36.01 -32.61
CA CYS A 106 7.49 35.42 -33.62
C CYS A 106 8.29 34.21 -33.11
N HIS A 107 8.10 33.79 -31.85
CA HIS A 107 8.83 32.72 -31.18
C HIS A 107 10.34 32.93 -30.98
N TYR A 108 10.89 34.10 -31.35
CA TYR A 108 12.27 34.52 -31.04
C TYR A 108 12.63 34.24 -29.58
N ALA A 109 13.69 33.46 -29.36
CA ALA A 109 14.20 33.12 -28.03
C ALA A 109 15.63 33.62 -27.86
N VAL A 110 15.89 34.39 -26.80
CA VAL A 110 17.24 34.81 -26.40
C VAL A 110 17.46 34.53 -24.92
N ARG A 111 18.62 33.97 -24.58
CA ARG A 111 19.06 33.79 -23.19
C ARG A 111 19.73 35.08 -22.72
N LEU A 112 19.20 35.69 -21.67
CA LEU A 112 19.73 36.92 -21.07
C LEU A 112 20.23 36.61 -19.66
N PRO A 113 21.41 37.10 -19.22
CA PRO A 113 21.82 37.01 -17.83
C PRO A 113 20.87 37.81 -16.92
N ILE A 114 20.70 37.39 -15.66
CA ILE A 114 19.76 38.01 -14.69
C ILE A 114 20.00 39.51 -14.51
N ASP A 115 21.25 39.95 -14.63
CA ASP A 115 21.64 41.36 -14.47
C ASP A 115 21.19 42.24 -15.65
N GLN A 116 20.71 41.65 -16.76
CA GLN A 116 20.13 42.38 -17.87
C GLN A 116 18.60 42.45 -17.75
N PRO A 117 18.00 43.65 -17.79
CA PRO A 117 16.55 43.79 -17.79
C PRO A 117 15.94 43.16 -19.05
N LEU A 118 14.81 42.46 -18.89
CA LEU A 118 14.07 41.87 -19.99
C LEU A 118 13.70 42.94 -21.04
N PRO A 119 13.90 42.68 -22.35
CA PRO A 119 13.63 43.66 -23.39
C PRO A 119 12.12 43.98 -23.43
N THR A 120 11.81 45.27 -23.28
CA THR A 120 10.43 45.78 -23.32
C THR A 120 9.76 45.60 -24.68
N VAL A 121 10.57 45.49 -25.73
CA VAL A 121 10.17 45.28 -27.12
C VAL A 121 10.98 44.12 -27.71
N CYS A 122 10.32 43.16 -28.37
CA CYS A 122 11.02 42.10 -29.06
C CYS A 122 11.90 42.67 -30.20
N PRO A 123 13.20 42.32 -30.26
CA PRO A 123 14.12 42.88 -31.26
C PRO A 123 13.82 42.44 -32.70
N GLU A 124 13.16 41.29 -32.90
CA GLU A 124 12.86 40.74 -34.23
C GLU A 124 11.55 41.29 -34.82
N CYS A 125 10.49 41.39 -34.02
CA CYS A 125 9.15 41.74 -34.52
C CYS A 125 8.55 43.04 -33.95
N GLY A 126 9.28 43.80 -33.13
CA GLY A 126 8.81 45.07 -32.58
C GLY A 126 7.67 44.97 -31.55
N VAL A 127 7.35 43.77 -31.08
CA VAL A 127 6.22 43.53 -30.17
C VAL A 127 6.54 43.91 -28.73
N VAL A 128 5.68 44.76 -28.13
CA VAL A 128 5.81 45.22 -26.74
C VAL A 128 5.33 44.15 -25.75
N ALA A 129 6.24 43.59 -24.96
CA ALA A 129 5.95 42.48 -24.04
C ALA A 129 4.85 42.81 -23.01
N ALA A 130 4.85 44.06 -22.50
CA ALA A 130 3.87 44.52 -21.51
C ALA A 130 2.42 44.55 -22.03
N LYS A 131 2.19 44.73 -23.34
CA LYS A 131 0.84 44.61 -23.94
C LYS A 131 0.40 43.14 -24.01
N PHE A 132 1.32 42.24 -24.38
CA PHE A 132 1.02 40.81 -24.46
C PHE A 132 0.76 40.18 -23.09
N ALA A 133 1.46 40.60 -22.03
CA ALA A 133 1.16 40.18 -20.66
C ALA A 133 -0.31 40.46 -20.27
N LYS A 134 -0.79 41.69 -20.52
CA LYS A 134 -2.19 42.06 -20.26
C LYS A 134 -3.19 41.22 -21.06
N VAL A 135 -2.94 41.01 -22.37
CA VAL A 135 -3.81 40.19 -23.23
C VAL A 135 -3.80 38.72 -22.81
N ALA A 136 -2.64 38.18 -22.42
CA ALA A 136 -2.52 36.81 -21.92
C ALA A 136 -3.26 36.63 -20.59
N ASP A 137 -3.19 37.59 -19.67
CA ASP A 137 -3.93 37.55 -18.40
C ASP A 137 -5.44 37.73 -18.60
N GLU A 138 -5.88 38.57 -19.53
CA GLU A 138 -7.29 38.64 -19.93
C GLU A 138 -7.77 37.33 -20.54
N LYS A 139 -6.98 36.71 -21.43
CA LYS A 139 -7.30 35.40 -22.02
C LYS A 139 -7.37 34.32 -20.94
N ARG A 140 -6.44 34.29 -19.98
CA ARG A 140 -6.47 33.39 -18.81
C ARG A 140 -7.69 33.63 -17.92
N LYS A 141 -8.09 34.89 -17.69
CA LYS A 141 -9.31 35.23 -16.93
C LYS A 141 -10.58 34.76 -17.65
N ARG A 142 -10.67 34.97 -18.98
CA ARG A 142 -11.78 34.47 -19.81
C ARG A 142 -11.86 32.95 -19.80
N GLU A 143 -10.72 32.25 -19.95
CA GLU A 143 -10.70 30.78 -19.95
C GLU A 143 -11.10 30.20 -18.59
N ARG A 144 -10.62 30.79 -17.47
CA ARG A 144 -11.06 30.42 -16.11
C ARG A 144 -12.56 30.64 -15.90
N MET A 145 -13.15 31.72 -16.46
CA MET A 145 -14.59 31.93 -16.40
C MET A 145 -15.36 30.93 -17.27
N ARG A 146 -14.86 30.60 -18.46
CA ARG A 146 -15.44 29.58 -19.35
C ARG A 146 -15.46 28.20 -18.68
N GLN A 147 -14.35 27.80 -18.07
CA GLN A 147 -14.24 26.55 -17.31
C GLN A 147 -15.24 26.50 -16.15
N ARG A 148 -15.33 27.57 -15.34
CA ARG A 148 -16.33 27.68 -14.27
C ARG A 148 -17.77 27.56 -14.76
N LEU A 149 -18.11 28.12 -15.91
CA LEU A 149 -19.46 28.00 -16.48
C LEU A 149 -19.78 26.56 -16.90
N ILE A 150 -18.84 25.91 -17.61
CA ILE A 150 -18.95 24.50 -18.00
C ILE A 150 -19.11 23.58 -16.77
N ASP A 151 -18.35 23.84 -15.70
CA ASP A 151 -18.45 23.06 -14.46
C ASP A 151 -19.79 23.27 -13.74
N ILE A 152 -20.36 24.49 -13.79
CA ILE A 152 -21.69 24.79 -13.25
C ILE A 152 -22.80 24.11 -14.08
N GLU A 153 -22.69 24.09 -15.41
CA GLU A 153 -23.64 23.39 -16.29
C GLU A 153 -23.61 21.88 -16.02
N ARG A 154 -22.42 21.26 -16.02
CA ARG A 154 -22.24 19.83 -15.68
C ARG A 154 -22.74 19.49 -14.27
N ALA A 155 -22.60 20.40 -13.31
CA ALA A 155 -23.13 20.20 -11.95
C ALA A 155 -24.66 20.31 -11.88
N LYS A 156 -25.31 21.05 -12.79
CA LYS A 156 -26.77 21.07 -12.93
C LYS A 156 -27.26 19.79 -13.60
N GLU A 157 -26.64 19.37 -14.71
CA GLU A 157 -26.98 18.13 -15.43
C GLU A 157 -26.88 16.89 -14.52
N ARG A 158 -25.83 16.78 -13.71
CA ARG A 158 -25.72 15.70 -12.71
C ARG A 158 -26.86 15.74 -11.69
N LYS A 159 -27.25 16.92 -11.21
CA LYS A 159 -28.37 17.06 -10.27
C LYS A 159 -29.73 16.74 -10.88
N THR A 160 -29.94 16.98 -12.17
CA THR A 160 -31.18 16.58 -12.85
C THR A 160 -31.21 15.06 -13.07
N ILE A 161 -30.10 14.45 -13.51
CA ILE A 161 -29.99 13.00 -13.66
C ILE A 161 -30.20 12.29 -12.31
N GLU A 162 -29.50 12.71 -11.25
CA GLU A 162 -29.68 12.13 -9.90
C GLU A 162 -31.11 12.30 -9.35
N ALA A 163 -31.84 13.35 -9.76
CA ALA A 163 -33.23 13.56 -9.35
C ALA A 163 -34.20 12.67 -10.13
N GLU A 164 -33.94 12.45 -11.42
CA GLU A 164 -34.69 11.53 -12.27
C GLU A 164 -34.46 10.07 -11.84
N GLU A 165 -33.22 9.67 -11.55
CA GLU A 165 -32.88 8.35 -11.01
C GLU A 165 -33.62 8.08 -9.69
N ARG A 166 -33.56 9.01 -8.72
CA ARG A 166 -34.31 8.88 -7.45
C ARG A 166 -35.82 8.78 -7.65
N ALA A 167 -36.38 9.53 -8.59
CA ALA A 167 -37.81 9.44 -8.92
C ALA A 167 -38.19 8.09 -9.52
N GLN A 168 -37.31 7.50 -10.36
CA GLN A 168 -37.48 6.15 -10.90
C GLN A 168 -37.35 5.07 -9.82
N GLU A 169 -36.34 5.17 -8.94
CA GLU A 169 -36.17 4.25 -7.80
C GLU A 169 -37.37 4.28 -6.86
N GLU A 170 -37.89 5.47 -6.53
CA GLU A 170 -39.10 5.60 -5.73
C GLU A 170 -40.33 4.98 -6.41
N ALA A 171 -40.50 5.18 -7.71
CA ALA A 171 -41.61 4.60 -8.46
C ALA A 171 -41.52 3.06 -8.50
N LEU A 172 -40.32 2.52 -8.73
CA LEU A 172 -40.05 1.09 -8.77
C LEU A 172 -40.22 0.45 -7.39
N ARG A 173 -39.74 1.10 -6.33
CA ARG A 173 -39.98 0.68 -4.93
C ARG A 173 -41.46 0.67 -4.57
N LYS A 174 -42.22 1.68 -5.00
CA LYS A 174 -43.68 1.75 -4.81
C LYS A 174 -44.42 0.65 -5.59
N GLU A 175 -43.90 0.20 -6.74
CA GLU A 175 -44.49 -0.91 -7.50
C GLU A 175 -44.15 -2.28 -6.89
N ILE A 176 -42.90 -2.52 -6.48
CA ILE A 176 -42.52 -3.72 -5.73
C ILE A 176 -43.36 -3.83 -4.45
N GLU A 177 -43.55 -2.74 -3.71
CA GLU A 177 -44.37 -2.74 -2.51
C GLU A 177 -45.84 -3.10 -2.79
N ARG A 178 -46.40 -2.69 -3.94
CA ARG A 178 -47.74 -3.14 -4.37
C ARG A 178 -47.77 -4.62 -4.73
N GLN A 179 -46.74 -5.14 -5.39
CA GLN A 179 -46.65 -6.56 -5.76
C GLN A 179 -46.52 -7.44 -4.51
N VAL A 180 -45.59 -7.14 -3.61
CA VAL A 180 -45.42 -7.82 -2.32
C VAL A 180 -46.72 -7.80 -1.49
N ARG A 181 -47.43 -6.67 -1.43
CA ARG A 181 -48.72 -6.58 -0.73
C ARG A 181 -49.84 -7.42 -1.40
N ARG A 182 -49.81 -7.60 -2.72
CA ARG A 182 -50.75 -8.51 -3.44
C ARG A 182 -50.43 -9.97 -3.14
N GLU A 183 -49.16 -10.36 -3.19
CA GLU A 183 -48.71 -11.73 -2.95
C GLU A 183 -48.90 -12.18 -1.50
N LEU A 184 -48.67 -11.29 -0.53
CA LEU A 184 -48.90 -11.56 0.89
C LEU A 184 -50.38 -11.56 1.32
N GLY A 185 -51.32 -11.35 0.39
CA GLY A 185 -52.76 -11.37 0.70
C GLY A 185 -53.23 -10.32 1.72
N LEU A 186 -52.44 -9.26 1.96
CA LEU A 186 -52.69 -8.23 2.97
C LEU A 186 -53.87 -7.34 2.55
N ASN A 187 -55.07 -7.83 2.85
CA ASN A 187 -56.32 -7.22 2.41
C ASN A 187 -56.58 -5.90 3.15
N ARG A 188 -57.07 -4.90 2.42
CA ARG A 188 -56.74 -3.48 2.64
C ARG A 188 -57.54 -2.77 3.75
N ARG A 189 -58.03 -3.49 4.78
CA ARG A 189 -59.00 -2.98 5.76
C ARG A 189 -58.65 -3.34 7.22
N PHE A 190 -58.19 -2.32 7.96
CA PHE A 190 -58.30 -2.08 9.41
C PHE A 190 -57.12 -2.26 10.40
N THR A 191 -55.97 -2.85 10.09
CA THR A 191 -55.00 -3.24 11.16
C THR A 191 -53.74 -2.38 11.37
N ASP A 192 -53.21 -1.65 10.39
CA ASP A 192 -51.86 -1.07 10.51
C ASP A 192 -51.73 0.14 11.45
N HIS A 193 -52.66 1.11 11.37
CA HIS A 193 -52.57 2.32 12.20
C HIS A 193 -52.80 2.05 13.71
N LEU A 194 -53.64 1.07 14.05
CA LEU A 194 -53.88 0.68 15.44
C LEU A 194 -52.70 -0.11 16.03
N ARG A 195 -52.06 -1.00 15.24
CA ARG A 195 -50.88 -1.74 15.71
C ARG A 195 -49.64 -0.86 15.87
N THR A 196 -49.41 0.08 14.96
CA THR A 196 -48.29 1.03 15.08
C THR A 196 -48.46 1.99 16.26
N ALA A 197 -49.68 2.51 16.48
CA ALA A 197 -49.97 3.33 17.66
C ALA A 197 -49.79 2.55 18.99
N ALA A 198 -50.25 1.30 19.05
CA ALA A 198 -50.10 0.46 20.25
C ALA A 198 -48.64 0.13 20.58
N LEU A 199 -47.79 -0.10 19.57
CA LEU A 199 -46.35 -0.37 19.75
C LEU A 199 -45.56 0.86 20.20
N VAL A 200 -45.88 2.05 19.68
CA VAL A 200 -45.24 3.29 20.16
C VAL A 200 -45.65 3.60 21.60
N ALA A 201 -46.93 3.40 21.94
CA ALA A 201 -47.43 3.61 23.30
C ALA A 201 -46.79 2.65 24.33
N SER A 202 -46.58 1.37 23.99
CA SER A 202 -45.98 0.40 24.92
C SER A 202 -44.50 0.68 25.19
N VAL A 203 -43.71 1.06 24.18
CA VAL A 203 -42.31 1.47 24.36
C VAL A 203 -42.20 2.73 25.24
N PHE A 204 -43.09 3.71 25.03
CA PHE A 204 -43.12 4.92 25.86
C PHE A 204 -43.49 4.61 27.32
N ALA A 205 -44.47 3.74 27.56
CA ALA A 205 -44.88 3.34 28.90
C ALA A 205 -43.74 2.62 29.68
N VAL A 206 -42.98 1.74 29.02
CA VAL A 206 -41.83 1.05 29.62
C VAL A 206 -40.68 2.04 29.93
N GLY A 207 -40.40 2.99 29.04
CA GLY A 207 -39.39 4.03 29.26
C GLY A 207 -39.73 4.96 30.44
N VAL A 208 -40.98 5.41 30.56
CA VAL A 208 -41.41 6.27 31.68
C VAL A 208 -41.46 5.49 33.01
N GLY A 209 -41.96 4.25 32.98
CA GLY A 209 -42.02 3.39 34.17
C GLY A 209 -40.64 3.05 34.73
N SER A 210 -39.67 2.75 33.86
CA SER A 210 -38.30 2.47 34.30
C SER A 210 -37.59 3.71 34.85
N ALA A 211 -37.79 4.89 34.27
CA ALA A 211 -37.25 6.15 34.80
C ALA A 211 -37.82 6.51 36.19
N MET A 212 -39.12 6.29 36.41
CA MET A 212 -39.73 6.50 37.74
C MET A 212 -39.23 5.49 38.79
N LEU A 213 -39.06 4.21 38.42
CA LEU A 213 -38.50 3.21 39.34
C LEU A 213 -37.06 3.56 39.75
N TYR A 214 -36.25 4.05 38.80
CA TYR A 214 -34.85 4.42 39.03
C TYR A 214 -34.73 5.62 39.99
N ASN A 215 -35.58 6.65 39.82
CA ASN A 215 -35.64 7.77 40.77
C ASN A 215 -36.13 7.34 42.17
N HIS A 216 -37.06 6.39 42.27
CA HIS A 216 -37.55 5.91 43.57
C HIS A 216 -36.54 5.02 44.30
N GLN A 217 -35.65 4.30 43.59
CA GLN A 217 -34.60 3.50 44.23
C GLN A 217 -33.39 4.34 44.70
N LEU A 218 -33.22 5.57 44.21
CA LEU A 218 -32.06 6.42 44.54
C LEU A 218 -32.22 7.33 45.77
N GLY A 219 -33.38 7.29 46.46
CA GLY A 219 -33.49 7.78 47.84
C GLY A 219 -33.10 9.24 48.08
N PHE A 220 -33.42 10.14 47.15
CA PHE A 220 -33.22 11.58 47.34
C PHE A 220 -34.34 12.21 48.17
N ASP A 221 -34.26 12.06 49.48
CA ASP A 221 -34.86 13.01 50.42
C ASP A 221 -33.96 14.26 50.47
N GLY A 222 -34.50 15.42 50.11
CA GLY A 222 -33.72 16.65 49.96
C GLY A 222 -34.59 17.89 49.82
N ASP A 223 -35.03 18.41 50.96
CA ASP A 223 -35.92 19.57 51.02
C ASP A 223 -35.18 20.90 50.75
N ALA A 224 -35.89 21.82 50.10
CA ALA A 224 -35.69 23.27 50.03
C ALA A 224 -34.26 23.88 49.87
N GLY A 225 -33.97 24.37 48.65
CA GLY A 225 -33.64 25.80 48.50
C GLY A 225 -32.30 26.21 47.84
N VAL A 226 -32.38 27.35 47.14
CA VAL A 226 -31.32 28.24 46.59
C VAL A 226 -31.13 28.22 45.06
N ALA A 227 -31.72 29.24 44.46
CA ALA A 227 -31.31 30.06 43.31
C ALA A 227 -30.29 29.52 42.27
N THR A 228 -30.79 29.36 41.04
CA THR A 228 -30.20 29.84 39.77
C THR A 228 -28.66 29.91 39.64
N GLN A 229 -28.10 28.99 38.86
CA GLN A 229 -27.44 29.31 37.58
C GLN A 229 -27.10 28.00 36.83
N ALA A 230 -27.63 27.84 35.62
CA ALA A 230 -27.36 26.69 34.77
C ALA A 230 -26.24 27.02 33.77
N PRO A 231 -25.13 26.26 33.74
CA PRO A 231 -24.28 26.17 32.57
C PRO A 231 -24.76 25.02 31.68
N GLU A 232 -25.17 25.33 30.45
CA GLU A 232 -25.50 24.33 29.43
C GLU A 232 -24.29 23.43 29.15
N ARG A 233 -24.45 22.11 29.31
CA ARG A 233 -23.48 21.10 28.86
C ARG A 233 -24.03 20.36 27.63
N PRO A 234 -23.52 20.61 26.41
CA PRO A 234 -23.81 19.75 25.26
C PRO A 234 -22.91 18.51 25.31
N GLY A 235 -23.33 17.50 26.07
CA GLY A 235 -22.71 16.17 26.07
C GLY A 235 -23.04 15.38 24.79
N MET A 236 -22.42 15.74 23.66
CA MET A 236 -22.60 14.97 22.40
C MET A 236 -21.39 14.92 21.45
N MET A 237 -20.17 15.30 21.87
CA MET A 237 -18.98 15.30 20.99
C MET A 237 -18.15 13.99 20.94
N VAL A 238 -18.28 13.08 21.92
CA VAL A 238 -17.41 11.89 22.01
C VAL A 238 -17.61 10.91 20.83
N VAL A 239 -18.77 10.92 20.17
CA VAL A 239 -19.05 10.08 18.99
C VAL A 239 -18.39 10.62 17.72
N ALA A 240 -18.17 11.94 17.62
CA ALA A 240 -17.56 12.57 16.44
C ALA A 240 -16.02 12.42 16.40
N GLU A 241 -15.39 12.21 17.56
CA GLU A 241 -13.94 12.04 17.68
C GLU A 241 -13.51 10.61 17.32
N ASN A 242 -14.30 9.61 17.75
CA ASN A 242 -14.13 8.20 17.34
C ASN A 242 -14.39 7.97 15.84
N ALA A 243 -15.19 8.82 15.18
CA ALA A 243 -15.34 8.80 13.72
C ALA A 243 -14.07 9.26 12.98
N LYS A 244 -13.23 10.13 13.59
CA LYS A 244 -11.95 10.57 13.00
C LYS A 244 -10.84 9.53 13.13
N THR A 245 -10.81 8.76 14.22
CA THR A 245 -9.87 7.63 14.36
C THR A 245 -10.22 6.44 13.45
N LEU A 246 -11.52 6.23 13.16
CA LEU A 246 -11.97 5.28 12.14
C LEU A 246 -11.39 5.60 10.75
N HIS A 247 -11.34 6.89 10.39
CA HIS A 247 -10.64 7.34 9.20
C HIS A 247 -9.13 7.13 9.32
N LEU A 248 -8.48 7.50 10.43
CA LEU A 248 -7.02 7.39 10.58
C LEU A 248 -6.45 5.97 10.39
N ALA A 249 -7.14 4.93 10.85
CA ALA A 249 -6.71 3.54 10.64
C ALA A 249 -6.88 3.09 9.18
N SER A 250 -8.01 3.46 8.56
CA SER A 250 -8.27 3.25 7.13
C SER A 250 -7.33 4.08 6.25
N ASP A 251 -6.88 5.24 6.72
CA ASP A 251 -5.96 6.17 6.06
C ASP A 251 -4.48 5.83 6.34
N LEU A 252 -4.19 4.88 7.23
CA LEU A 252 -2.85 4.29 7.44
C LEU A 252 -2.65 3.05 6.57
N LEU A 253 -3.63 2.14 6.55
CA LEU A 253 -3.75 1.15 5.48
C LEU A 253 -3.90 1.84 4.11
N GLY A 254 -4.52 3.03 4.11
CA GLY A 254 -4.62 3.96 2.99
C GLY A 254 -3.37 4.82 2.74
N ALA A 255 -2.45 5.01 3.68
CA ALA A 255 -1.13 5.60 3.38
C ALA A 255 -0.31 4.62 2.53
N LEU A 256 -0.59 3.32 2.69
CA LEU A 256 -0.15 2.23 1.81
C LEU A 256 -1.10 2.03 0.59
N GLY A 257 -2.18 2.83 0.45
CA GLY A 257 -3.15 2.84 -0.66
C GLY A 257 -4.16 4.02 -0.67
N GLY A 258 -3.72 5.18 -1.19
CA GLY A 258 -4.08 6.58 -0.84
C GLY A 258 -5.49 7.06 -0.43
N ALA A 259 -5.53 7.86 0.66
CA ALA A 259 -6.41 9.01 0.97
C ALA A 259 -5.76 9.93 2.06
N GLY A 260 -6.11 11.21 2.29
CA GLY A 260 -6.95 12.13 1.52
C GLY A 260 -7.19 13.61 2.02
N GLY A 261 -6.61 14.09 3.13
CA GLY A 261 -7.05 15.32 3.85
C GLY A 261 -6.51 16.71 3.41
N ARG A 262 -7.18 17.81 3.82
CA ARG A 262 -6.84 19.22 3.51
C ARG A 262 -6.06 19.91 4.65
N LEU A 263 -5.04 20.70 4.29
CA LEU A 263 -4.31 21.59 5.21
C LEU A 263 -5.01 22.95 5.41
N ALA A 264 -4.83 23.51 6.61
CA ALA A 264 -5.14 24.89 6.95
C ALA A 264 -3.86 25.74 7.04
N ASP A 265 -4.01 27.06 6.93
CA ASP A 265 -2.95 28.04 6.70
C ASP A 265 -2.35 28.58 8.03
N PRO A 266 -1.02 28.56 8.26
CA PRO A 266 -0.41 29.09 9.49
C PRO A 266 0.42 30.37 9.24
N SER A 267 0.18 31.41 10.06
CA SER A 267 0.93 32.67 10.00
C SER A 267 1.54 33.10 11.35
N SER A 268 2.86 32.86 11.50
CA SER A 268 3.81 33.70 12.26
C SER A 268 3.76 33.69 13.83
N PRO A 269 4.79 34.21 14.58
CA PRO A 269 5.92 33.35 15.01
C PRO A 269 6.50 33.60 16.44
N VAL A 270 7.47 32.75 16.89
CA VAL A 270 8.56 33.03 17.89
C VAL A 270 8.08 33.16 19.39
N GLU A 271 8.75 32.67 20.45
CA GLU A 271 10.15 32.85 20.94
C GLU A 271 10.57 31.89 22.11
N GLY A 272 11.90 31.62 22.28
CA GLY A 272 12.62 31.31 23.55
C GLY A 272 12.68 29.84 24.08
N VAL A 273 13.80 29.08 24.17
CA VAL A 273 15.11 29.24 24.91
C VAL A 273 14.93 28.99 26.44
N ASP A 274 15.65 28.12 27.21
CA ASP A 274 17.07 27.65 27.14
C ASP A 274 17.45 26.34 27.93
N THR A 275 18.65 25.81 27.63
CA THR A 275 19.65 24.98 28.42
C THR A 275 19.38 23.66 29.21
N THR A 276 20.34 22.72 29.01
CA THR A 276 20.75 21.49 29.76
C THR A 276 21.70 21.79 30.97
N PRO A 277 22.04 20.89 31.96
CA PRO A 277 23.01 19.77 31.75
C PRO A 277 23.06 18.52 32.71
N TRP A 278 23.43 17.36 32.12
CA TRP A 278 24.38 16.28 32.55
C TRP A 278 24.26 15.43 33.86
N LEU A 279 24.68 14.14 33.69
CA LEU A 279 25.28 13.18 34.65
C LEU A 279 24.48 12.57 35.82
N ASN A 280 24.21 11.25 35.74
CA ASN A 280 25.08 10.22 36.36
C ASN A 280 24.58 8.78 36.14
N ALA A 281 25.51 7.82 36.03
CA ALA A 281 25.25 6.38 36.17
C ALA A 281 25.78 5.89 37.53
N PRO A 282 25.34 4.72 38.01
CA PRO A 282 26.35 3.66 38.19
C PRO A 282 25.86 2.23 37.86
N ALA A 283 26.80 1.37 37.47
CA ALA A 283 26.65 -0.09 37.54
C ALA A 283 26.97 -0.60 38.96
N PRO A 284 26.44 -1.77 39.38
CA PRO A 284 27.28 -2.99 39.42
C PRO A 284 26.44 -4.26 39.13
N ALA A 285 26.91 -5.51 39.07
CA ALA A 285 28.19 -6.21 38.86
C ALA A 285 27.84 -7.73 38.83
N ALA A 286 28.76 -8.60 38.42
CA ALA A 286 28.51 -10.05 38.31
C ALA A 286 28.88 -10.84 39.59
N GLY A 287 28.30 -12.03 39.79
CA GLY A 287 28.74 -12.98 40.85
C GLY A 287 27.83 -14.21 41.02
N PRO A 288 28.33 -15.48 40.97
CA PRO A 288 27.47 -16.67 40.90
C PRO A 288 27.65 -17.71 42.05
N ALA A 289 26.60 -18.51 42.32
CA ALA A 289 26.61 -19.93 42.76
C ALA A 289 25.16 -20.38 43.04
N ARG A 290 24.58 -21.44 42.46
CA ARG A 290 24.87 -22.90 42.58
C ARG A 290 24.43 -23.53 43.91
N GLN A 291 23.29 -24.23 43.92
CA GLN A 291 23.13 -25.47 44.70
C GLN A 291 22.11 -26.42 44.06
N LYS A 292 22.34 -27.73 44.25
CA LYS A 292 21.49 -28.85 43.79
C LYS A 292 20.54 -29.28 44.91
N ALA A 293 19.38 -29.83 44.57
CA ALA A 293 18.81 -31.00 45.24
C ALA A 293 17.73 -31.69 44.37
N ASP A 294 17.67 -33.00 44.53
CA ASP A 294 16.51 -33.90 44.36
C ASP A 294 15.92 -34.19 42.96
N GLU A 295 16.54 -35.19 42.34
CA GLU A 295 15.82 -36.21 41.56
C GLU A 295 15.01 -37.11 42.51
N THR A 296 13.70 -37.30 42.26
CA THR A 296 12.94 -38.58 42.37
C THR A 296 11.44 -38.30 42.23
N GLY A 297 10.79 -38.84 41.19
CA GLY A 297 9.37 -38.57 40.98
C GLY A 297 8.76 -39.05 39.65
N GLN A 298 9.28 -40.14 39.07
CA GLN A 298 8.78 -40.67 37.80
C GLN A 298 7.81 -41.83 38.05
N ALA A 299 6.52 -41.53 38.24
CA ALA A 299 5.44 -42.51 38.18
C ALA A 299 4.09 -41.84 37.82
N ALA A 300 3.35 -42.49 36.91
CA ALA A 300 1.94 -42.27 36.62
C ALA A 300 1.47 -40.84 36.20
N ARG A 301 1.43 -40.61 34.88
CA ARG A 301 0.24 -40.08 34.18
C ARG A 301 0.36 -40.33 32.67
N THR A 302 -0.28 -41.39 32.19
CA THR A 302 -0.61 -41.56 30.79
C THR A 302 -1.86 -40.74 30.43
N ASP A 303 -2.06 -40.53 29.13
CA ASP A 303 -3.37 -40.27 28.52
C ASP A 303 -4.14 -39.00 28.89
N HIS A 304 -3.55 -37.84 28.59
CA HIS A 304 -4.33 -36.73 28.01
C HIS A 304 -3.71 -36.33 26.68
N ALA A 305 -4.18 -36.96 25.59
CA ALA A 305 -3.99 -36.44 24.24
C ALA A 305 -4.77 -35.12 24.14
N GLY A 306 -4.07 -34.01 24.39
CA GLY A 306 -4.66 -32.68 24.30
C GLY A 306 -5.26 -32.47 22.92
N SER A 307 -6.56 -32.21 22.84
CA SER A 307 -7.21 -31.81 21.61
C SER A 307 -6.56 -30.51 21.15
N MET A 308 -5.76 -30.57 20.08
CA MET A 308 -5.28 -29.37 19.40
C MET A 308 -6.47 -28.46 19.13
N SER A 309 -6.35 -27.17 19.41
CA SER A 309 -7.39 -26.21 19.06
C SER A 309 -7.67 -26.26 17.56
N GLU A 310 -8.90 -25.95 17.15
CA GLU A 310 -9.26 -25.89 15.72
C GLU A 310 -8.33 -24.94 14.96
N ALA A 311 -7.87 -23.87 15.61
CA ALA A 311 -6.86 -22.94 15.10
C ALA A 311 -5.49 -23.61 14.89
N GLU A 312 -4.99 -24.42 15.82
CA GLU A 312 -3.75 -25.18 15.64
C GLU A 312 -3.88 -26.26 14.57
N GLN A 313 -5.05 -26.91 14.45
CA GLN A 313 -5.31 -27.88 13.37
C GLN A 313 -5.30 -27.18 12.00
N ILE A 314 -5.95 -26.02 11.87
CA ILE A 314 -5.93 -25.18 10.67
C ILE A 314 -4.51 -24.66 10.39
N ALA A 315 -3.79 -24.17 11.40
CA ALA A 315 -2.42 -23.68 11.26
C ALA A 315 -1.44 -24.79 10.85
N GLN A 316 -1.61 -26.01 11.37
CA GLN A 316 -0.79 -27.17 11.00
C GLN A 316 -1.12 -27.68 9.59
N ALA A 317 -2.41 -27.67 9.19
CA ALA A 317 -2.81 -27.94 7.81
C ALA A 317 -2.27 -26.88 6.83
N LEU A 318 -2.29 -25.60 7.20
CA LEU A 318 -1.73 -24.50 6.41
C LEU A 318 -0.21 -24.56 6.31
N ARG A 319 0.51 -24.94 7.37
CA ARG A 319 1.97 -25.21 7.32
C ARG A 319 2.30 -26.38 6.39
N TYR A 320 1.51 -27.46 6.43
CA TYR A 320 1.68 -28.60 5.54
C TYR A 320 1.46 -28.20 4.06
N TRP A 321 0.53 -27.29 3.80
CA TRP A 321 0.27 -26.73 2.47
C TRP A 321 1.34 -25.72 1.99
N SER A 322 1.79 -24.79 2.84
CA SER A 322 2.74 -23.75 2.46
C SER A 322 4.14 -24.30 2.17
N VAL A 323 4.55 -25.35 2.89
CA VAL A 323 5.88 -26.00 2.71
C VAL A 323 5.99 -26.77 1.39
N THR A 324 4.88 -27.07 0.69
CA THR A 324 4.89 -28.07 -0.40
C THR A 324 4.49 -27.61 -1.80
N THR A 325 3.61 -26.60 -1.99
CA THR A 325 2.97 -26.43 -3.33
C THR A 325 2.54 -25.00 -3.78
N LEU A 326 2.91 -23.90 -3.12
CA LEU A 326 2.43 -22.56 -3.51
C LEU A 326 3.55 -21.53 -3.77
N PRO A 327 3.44 -20.68 -4.81
CA PRO A 327 4.34 -19.54 -4.98
C PRO A 327 4.08 -18.45 -3.93
N ALA A 328 5.16 -17.83 -3.43
CA ALA A 328 5.17 -16.86 -2.34
C ALA A 328 4.05 -15.77 -2.34
N PRO A 329 3.73 -15.07 -3.44
CA PRO A 329 2.65 -14.07 -3.41
C PRO A 329 1.26 -14.63 -3.01
N LEU A 330 1.06 -15.95 -3.08
CA LEU A 330 -0.17 -16.61 -2.60
C LEU A 330 -0.15 -16.98 -1.12
N THR A 331 1.02 -17.09 -0.48
CA THR A 331 1.12 -17.16 0.99
C THR A 331 0.88 -15.79 1.61
N THR A 332 1.41 -14.73 1.00
CA THR A 332 1.22 -13.33 1.41
C THR A 332 -0.26 -13.01 1.63
N LEU A 333 -1.04 -13.11 0.55
CA LEU A 333 -2.44 -12.71 0.53
C LEU A 333 -3.29 -13.59 1.47
N ARG A 334 -2.91 -14.86 1.64
CA ARG A 334 -3.60 -15.78 2.56
C ARG A 334 -3.28 -15.50 4.03
N ALA A 335 -2.04 -15.20 4.39
CA ALA A 335 -1.68 -14.88 5.76
C ALA A 335 -2.29 -13.53 6.19
N THR A 336 -2.24 -12.49 5.35
CA THR A 336 -2.91 -11.22 5.62
C THR A 336 -4.43 -11.35 5.66
N ASN A 337 -5.05 -12.05 4.70
CA ASN A 337 -6.51 -12.21 4.69
C ASN A 337 -6.98 -13.09 5.86
N LEU A 338 -6.27 -14.15 6.21
CA LEU A 338 -6.60 -15.00 7.36
C LEU A 338 -6.46 -14.22 8.67
N ALA A 339 -5.35 -13.49 8.87
CA ALA A 339 -5.21 -12.61 10.03
C ALA A 339 -6.34 -11.57 10.09
N THR A 340 -6.71 -10.97 8.95
CA THR A 340 -7.81 -10.00 8.86
C THR A 340 -9.18 -10.62 9.14
N GLN A 341 -9.46 -11.82 8.64
CA GLN A 341 -10.71 -12.55 8.94
C GLN A 341 -10.80 -12.93 10.42
N LEU A 342 -9.70 -13.39 11.01
CA LEU A 342 -9.64 -13.75 12.42
C LEU A 342 -9.78 -12.52 13.33
N LEU A 343 -9.20 -11.37 12.95
CA LEU A 343 -9.45 -10.06 13.58
C LEU A 343 -10.94 -9.68 13.56
N LEU A 344 -11.55 -9.72 12.37
CA LEU A 344 -12.97 -9.37 12.18
C LEU A 344 -13.90 -10.32 12.95
N ALA A 345 -13.48 -11.57 13.16
CA ALA A 345 -14.16 -12.55 14.01
C ALA A 345 -13.86 -12.37 15.53
N GLY A 346 -13.06 -11.38 15.93
CA GLY A 346 -12.64 -11.15 17.32
C GLY A 346 -11.59 -12.15 17.84
N ARG A 347 -11.07 -13.03 17.00
CA ARG A 347 -10.11 -14.10 17.32
C ARG A 347 -8.67 -13.60 17.23
N ILE A 348 -8.30 -12.67 18.10
CA ILE A 348 -7.03 -11.92 18.00
C ILE A 348 -5.81 -12.82 18.19
N ASP A 349 -5.81 -13.76 19.14
CA ASP A 349 -4.69 -14.68 19.34
C ASP A 349 -4.48 -15.60 18.11
N ASP A 350 -5.57 -15.97 17.42
CA ASP A 350 -5.51 -16.73 16.17
C ASP A 350 -5.04 -15.86 15.00
N ALA A 351 -5.46 -14.59 14.93
CA ALA A 351 -4.95 -13.63 13.94
C ALA A 351 -3.44 -13.42 14.09
N VAL A 352 -2.98 -13.31 15.35
CA VAL A 352 -1.57 -13.28 15.75
C VAL A 352 -0.84 -14.57 15.40
N ALA A 353 -1.49 -15.74 15.56
CA ALA A 353 -0.92 -17.01 15.12
C ALA A 353 -0.83 -17.09 13.58
N ALA A 354 -1.81 -16.51 12.87
CA ALA A 354 -1.86 -16.44 11.41
C ALA A 354 -0.80 -15.49 10.83
N THR A 355 -0.41 -14.40 11.50
CA THR A 355 0.74 -13.61 11.04
C THR A 355 2.03 -14.43 11.06
N ARG A 356 2.20 -15.35 12.02
CA ARG A 356 3.36 -16.28 12.04
C ARG A 356 3.32 -17.37 10.96
N LEU A 357 2.26 -17.44 10.14
CA LEU A 357 2.20 -18.33 8.97
C LEU A 357 2.76 -17.67 7.71
N ALA A 358 2.92 -16.34 7.71
CA ALA A 358 3.68 -15.64 6.69
C ALA A 358 5.18 -16.00 6.81
N ALA A 359 5.72 -16.61 5.77
CA ALA A 359 7.09 -17.10 5.77
C ALA A 359 8.08 -15.93 5.67
N ASP A 360 7.73 -14.93 4.87
CA ASP A 360 8.54 -13.75 4.61
C ASP A 360 8.30 -12.64 5.67
N PRO A 361 9.34 -11.86 6.05
CA PRO A 361 9.21 -10.76 7.01
C PRO A 361 8.20 -9.68 6.57
N GLY A 362 8.19 -9.30 5.28
CA GLY A 362 7.27 -8.32 4.67
C GLY A 362 5.81 -8.78 4.64
N GLU A 363 5.58 -10.07 4.42
CA GLU A 363 4.26 -10.70 4.60
C GLU A 363 3.78 -10.61 6.06
N ARG A 364 4.65 -10.97 7.01
CA ARG A 364 4.40 -10.88 8.46
C ARG A 364 4.07 -9.44 8.85
N LEU A 365 4.83 -8.49 8.32
CA LEU A 365 4.67 -7.04 8.43
C LEU A 365 3.26 -6.57 8.08
N THR A 366 2.81 -6.95 6.88
CA THR A 366 1.54 -6.47 6.33
C THR A 366 0.37 -6.99 7.17
N ALA A 367 0.48 -8.22 7.68
CA ALA A 367 -0.52 -8.80 8.57
C ALA A 367 -0.50 -8.15 9.97
N LEU A 368 0.67 -7.79 10.51
CA LEU A 368 0.82 -7.05 11.77
C LEU A 368 0.27 -5.62 11.68
N LEU A 369 0.49 -4.92 10.56
CA LEU A 369 -0.08 -3.59 10.32
C LEU A 369 -1.60 -3.62 10.20
N ALA A 370 -2.18 -4.66 9.58
CA ALA A 370 -3.64 -4.87 9.57
C ALA A 370 -4.19 -5.12 10.99
N LEU A 371 -3.48 -5.90 11.81
CA LEU A 371 -3.75 -6.11 13.24
C LEU A 371 -3.79 -4.79 14.02
N VAL A 372 -2.79 -3.93 13.84
CA VAL A 372 -2.73 -2.61 14.50
C VAL A 372 -3.83 -1.70 13.99
N GLY A 373 -4.12 -1.67 12.69
CA GLY A 373 -5.22 -0.88 12.13
C GLY A 373 -6.59 -1.24 12.74
N HIS A 374 -6.83 -2.53 13.02
CA HIS A 374 -8.04 -2.98 13.68
C HIS A 374 -8.07 -2.63 15.19
N GLU A 375 -6.96 -2.85 15.91
CA GLU A 375 -6.87 -2.58 17.35
C GLU A 375 -6.74 -1.09 17.72
N VAL A 376 -6.31 -0.23 16.79
CA VAL A 376 -6.40 1.24 16.92
C VAL A 376 -7.85 1.70 17.12
N LEU A 377 -8.83 0.90 16.67
CA LEU A 377 -10.27 1.13 16.81
C LEU A 377 -10.89 0.43 18.03
N ALA A 378 -10.15 -0.47 18.68
CA ALA A 378 -10.60 -1.18 19.87
C ALA A 378 -10.30 -0.37 21.14
N THR A 379 -11.30 -0.21 22.01
CA THR A 379 -11.15 0.48 23.30
C THR A 379 -10.57 -0.41 24.41
N ASP A 380 -10.21 -1.66 24.09
CA ASP A 380 -9.83 -2.68 25.05
C ASP A 380 -8.32 -2.65 25.32
N ALA A 381 -7.96 -2.25 26.55
CA ALA A 381 -6.58 -2.12 26.97
C ALA A 381 -5.84 -3.47 27.10
N GLU A 382 -6.54 -4.60 27.24
CA GLU A 382 -5.91 -5.92 27.32
C GLU A 382 -5.52 -6.44 25.93
N ARG A 383 -6.41 -6.28 24.93
CA ARG A 383 -6.11 -6.59 23.53
C ARG A 383 -4.93 -5.79 23.00
N ARG A 384 -4.89 -4.49 23.30
CA ARG A 384 -3.76 -3.60 22.96
C ARG A 384 -2.43 -4.13 23.53
N ARG A 385 -2.40 -4.61 24.78
CA ARG A 385 -1.21 -5.25 25.37
C ARG A 385 -0.85 -6.58 24.71
N SER A 386 -1.83 -7.37 24.26
CA SER A 386 -1.57 -8.61 23.52
C SER A 386 -0.91 -8.33 22.18
N VAL A 387 -1.40 -7.36 21.41
CA VAL A 387 -0.75 -6.95 20.15
C VAL A 387 0.62 -6.33 20.41
N GLU A 388 0.78 -5.49 21.43
CA GLU A 388 2.10 -4.95 21.84
C GLU A 388 3.13 -6.06 22.12
N ARG A 389 2.75 -7.11 22.86
CA ARG A 389 3.61 -8.27 23.14
C ARG A 389 4.04 -9.02 21.88
N VAL A 390 3.17 -9.07 20.86
CA VAL A 390 3.48 -9.73 19.58
C VAL A 390 4.47 -8.90 18.78
N ILE A 391 4.21 -7.60 18.64
CA ILE A 391 5.11 -6.71 17.88
C ILE A 391 6.49 -6.65 18.54
N ARG A 392 6.56 -6.63 19.88
CA ARG A 392 7.83 -6.71 20.61
C ARG A 392 8.61 -8.01 20.35
N ARG A 393 7.94 -9.15 20.19
CA ARG A 393 8.61 -10.41 19.80
C ARG A 393 9.11 -10.38 18.35
N THR A 394 8.34 -9.77 17.43
CA THR A 394 8.82 -9.58 16.06
C THR A 394 10.05 -8.66 15.99
N PHE A 395 10.16 -7.68 16.90
CA PHE A 395 11.36 -6.85 17.06
C PHE A 395 12.59 -7.62 17.63
N GLU A 396 12.38 -8.78 18.27
CA GLU A 396 13.48 -9.66 18.72
C GLU A 396 14.01 -10.56 17.58
N GLU A 397 13.26 -10.69 16.48
CA GLU A 397 13.75 -11.31 15.24
C GLU A 397 14.70 -10.31 14.56
N HIS A 398 15.99 -10.66 14.39
CA HIS A 398 17.11 -9.73 14.13
C HIS A 398 17.15 -9.12 12.70
N ASP A 399 15.99 -8.94 12.07
CA ASP A 399 15.83 -8.32 10.75
C ASP A 399 15.54 -6.80 10.88
N VAL A 400 16.14 -6.03 9.98
CA VAL A 400 16.04 -4.56 9.97
C VAL A 400 14.67 -4.10 9.49
N GLU A 401 14.13 -4.70 8.42
CA GLU A 401 12.81 -4.37 7.89
C GLU A 401 11.71 -4.68 8.94
N ALA A 402 11.72 -5.91 9.46
CA ALA A 402 10.83 -6.33 10.54
C ALA A 402 10.89 -5.38 11.74
N SER A 403 12.10 -5.01 12.18
CA SER A 403 12.33 -4.11 13.31
C SER A 403 11.82 -2.69 13.09
N VAL A 404 12.04 -2.11 11.89
CA VAL A 404 11.56 -0.76 11.55
C VAL A 404 10.04 -0.72 11.64
N VAL A 405 9.35 -1.66 11.00
CA VAL A 405 7.88 -1.57 10.92
C VAL A 405 7.21 -2.07 12.20
N ALA A 406 7.83 -2.96 12.96
CA ALA A 406 7.43 -3.24 14.34
C ALA A 406 7.45 -1.95 15.19
N LEU A 407 8.46 -1.10 15.07
CA LEU A 407 8.51 0.19 15.76
C LEU A 407 7.43 1.17 15.25
N LEU A 408 7.17 1.24 13.94
CA LEU A 408 6.11 2.09 13.38
C LEU A 408 4.70 1.63 13.81
N ALA A 409 4.49 0.31 13.90
CA ALA A 409 3.26 -0.31 14.38
C ALA A 409 3.02 -0.02 15.87
N LEU A 410 4.06 -0.15 16.71
CA LEU A 410 4.00 0.24 18.13
C LEU A 410 3.71 1.73 18.29
N ASP A 411 4.36 2.60 17.53
CA ASP A 411 4.16 4.04 17.59
C ASP A 411 2.72 4.46 17.21
N ALA A 412 2.14 3.86 16.16
CA ALA A 412 0.73 4.03 15.83
C ALA A 412 -0.19 3.57 16.98
N LEU A 413 0.12 2.42 17.60
CA LEU A 413 -0.63 1.88 18.72
C LEU A 413 -0.57 2.80 19.96
N HIS A 414 0.62 3.29 20.32
CA HIS A 414 0.80 4.23 21.44
C HIS A 414 0.13 5.59 21.19
N ARG A 415 0.20 6.14 19.96
CA ARG A 415 -0.53 7.37 19.60
C ARG A 415 -2.05 7.19 19.70
N SER A 416 -2.58 6.05 19.23
CA SER A 416 -4.01 5.71 19.41
C SER A 416 -4.42 5.49 20.89
N ALA A 417 -3.44 5.36 21.79
CA ALA A 417 -3.64 5.33 23.24
C ALA A 417 -3.52 6.71 23.91
N GLY A 418 -3.31 7.78 23.13
CA GLY A 418 -3.06 9.13 23.66
C GLY A 418 -1.63 9.34 24.19
N GLN A 419 -0.72 8.38 24.03
CA GLN A 419 0.65 8.43 24.56
C GLN A 419 1.59 9.16 23.59
N ALA A 420 1.34 10.44 23.33
CA ALA A 420 2.09 11.22 22.32
C ALA A 420 3.62 11.25 22.56
N ASP A 421 4.04 11.26 23.84
CA ASP A 421 5.45 11.36 24.25
C ASP A 421 6.31 10.16 23.80
N THR A 422 5.69 9.01 23.48
CA THR A 422 6.45 7.85 22.99
C THR A 422 7.10 8.09 21.64
N GLY A 423 6.64 9.08 20.87
CA GLY A 423 7.12 9.36 19.52
C GLY A 423 8.64 9.54 19.43
N GLN A 424 9.20 10.38 20.31
CA GLN A 424 10.65 10.64 20.34
C GLN A 424 11.47 9.40 20.71
N ALA A 425 10.95 8.57 21.62
CA ALA A 425 11.58 7.31 22.00
C ALA A 425 11.55 6.28 20.85
N THR A 426 10.46 6.24 20.07
CA THR A 426 10.39 5.47 18.82
C THR A 426 11.40 5.99 17.80
N ASP A 427 11.48 7.30 17.57
CA ASP A 427 12.41 7.88 16.58
C ASP A 427 13.87 7.61 16.92
N ALA A 428 14.25 7.68 18.19
CA ALA A 428 15.59 7.29 18.65
C ALA A 428 15.90 5.80 18.35
N ARG A 429 14.91 4.91 18.52
CA ARG A 429 15.03 3.48 18.22
C ARG A 429 15.08 3.22 16.71
N LEU A 430 14.20 3.84 15.92
CA LEU A 430 14.21 3.79 14.46
C LEU A 430 15.58 4.21 13.92
N LEU A 431 16.16 5.31 14.43
CA LEU A 431 17.51 5.74 14.06
C LEU A 431 18.59 4.72 14.47
N SER A 432 18.44 3.99 15.58
CA SER A 432 19.39 2.93 15.95
C SER A 432 19.30 1.70 15.03
N VAL A 433 18.10 1.32 14.59
CA VAL A 433 17.87 0.21 13.65
C VAL A 433 18.31 0.59 12.23
N MET A 434 17.99 1.81 11.79
CA MET A 434 18.43 2.29 10.47
C MET A 434 19.96 2.46 10.36
N ARG A 435 20.69 2.54 11.48
CA ARG A 435 22.16 2.50 11.50
C ARG A 435 22.74 1.10 11.30
N THR A 436 21.95 0.04 11.50
CA THR A 436 22.36 -1.35 11.19
C THR A 436 21.92 -1.77 9.78
N ALA A 437 21.07 -0.99 9.12
CA ALA A 437 20.72 -1.17 7.71
C ALA A 437 21.95 -1.01 6.80
N GLN A 438 22.03 -1.78 5.71
CA GLN A 438 23.11 -1.64 4.75
C GLN A 438 22.95 -0.32 3.97
N PRO A 439 23.92 0.62 4.04
CA PRO A 439 23.81 1.88 3.31
C PRO A 439 23.94 1.64 1.80
N GLY A 440 23.19 2.42 1.01
CA GLY A 440 23.24 2.36 -0.46
C GLY A 440 22.50 1.18 -1.08
N THR A 441 21.47 0.64 -0.43
CA THR A 441 20.53 -0.32 -1.02
C THR A 441 19.16 0.34 -1.26
N ALA A 442 18.39 -0.19 -2.22
CA ALA A 442 17.02 0.29 -2.45
C ALA A 442 16.10 0.09 -1.25
N GLU A 443 16.32 -0.99 -0.50
CA GLU A 443 15.63 -1.35 0.74
C GLU A 443 15.79 -0.27 1.82
N THR A 444 17.04 0.18 2.09
CA THR A 444 17.31 1.25 3.05
C THR A 444 16.60 2.56 2.68
N VAL A 445 16.52 2.89 1.39
CA VAL A 445 15.73 4.04 0.90
C VAL A 445 14.23 3.82 1.14
N ALA A 446 13.71 2.63 0.86
CA ALA A 446 12.30 2.28 1.06
C ALA A 446 11.91 2.36 2.54
N LEU A 447 12.77 1.90 3.46
CA LEU A 447 12.56 1.99 4.91
C LEU A 447 12.52 3.46 5.39
N TYR A 448 13.48 4.31 4.97
CA TYR A 448 13.41 5.74 5.31
C TYR A 448 12.17 6.42 4.72
N ALA A 449 11.78 6.09 3.48
CA ALA A 449 10.58 6.62 2.84
C ALA A 449 9.29 6.18 3.56
N LEU A 450 9.23 4.94 4.06
CA LEU A 450 8.13 4.42 4.86
C LEU A 450 8.00 5.14 6.20
N ILE A 451 9.11 5.35 6.91
CA ILE A 451 9.13 6.13 8.16
C ILE A 451 8.63 7.57 7.90
N ALA A 452 9.10 8.22 6.82
CA ALA A 452 8.64 9.56 6.43
C ALA A 452 7.12 9.62 6.18
N ALA A 453 6.58 8.65 5.44
CA ALA A 453 5.14 8.54 5.18
C ALA A 453 4.33 8.37 6.48
N GLN A 454 4.78 7.49 7.38
CA GLN A 454 4.14 7.27 8.67
C GLN A 454 4.15 8.53 9.55
N ARG A 455 5.26 9.29 9.55
CA ARG A 455 5.40 10.53 10.34
C ARG A 455 4.48 11.65 9.83
N ALA A 456 4.24 11.72 8.53
CA ALA A 456 3.27 12.64 7.95
C ALA A 456 1.82 12.28 8.35
N ALA A 457 1.45 11.00 8.29
CA ALA A 457 0.13 10.52 8.69
C ALA A 457 -0.15 10.71 10.20
N THR A 458 0.89 10.67 11.04
CA THR A 458 0.79 10.81 12.50
C THR A 458 0.93 12.26 13.01
N ALA A 459 0.71 13.24 12.13
CA ALA A 459 0.63 14.68 12.43
C ALA A 459 1.88 15.32 13.06
N ASN A 460 3.07 14.76 12.79
CA ASN A 460 4.35 15.40 13.13
C ASN A 460 5.11 15.83 11.84
N PRO A 461 4.72 16.96 11.21
CA PRO A 461 5.24 17.35 9.91
C PRO A 461 6.70 17.78 9.92
N THR A 462 7.24 18.24 11.07
CA THR A 462 8.64 18.68 11.19
C THR A 462 9.62 17.53 10.98
N ASP A 463 9.32 16.34 11.51
CA ASP A 463 10.20 15.17 11.35
C ASP A 463 10.04 14.49 9.98
N THR A 464 8.89 14.66 9.31
CA THR A 464 8.65 14.14 7.95
C THR A 464 9.71 14.62 6.97
N GLY A 465 10.06 15.92 7.00
CA GLY A 465 11.08 16.51 6.12
C GLY A 465 12.48 15.92 6.36
N ARG A 466 12.82 15.63 7.62
CA ARG A 466 14.09 14.99 7.99
C ARG A 466 14.17 13.57 7.43
N TRP A 467 13.14 12.75 7.62
CA TRP A 467 13.16 11.37 7.12
C TRP A 467 13.20 11.29 5.58
N PHE A 468 12.57 12.23 4.87
CA PHE A 468 12.76 12.36 3.42
C PHE A 468 14.17 12.80 3.03
N ALA A 469 14.83 13.67 3.81
CA ALA A 469 16.22 14.04 3.56
C ALA A 469 17.17 12.85 3.72
N GLU A 470 16.99 12.02 4.77
CA GLU A 470 17.75 10.77 4.95
C GLU A 470 17.48 9.76 3.82
N ALA A 471 16.22 9.64 3.37
CA ALA A 471 15.85 8.76 2.24
C ALA A 471 16.51 9.22 0.91
N ASN A 472 16.52 10.53 0.64
CA ASN A 472 17.18 11.11 -0.53
C ASN A 472 18.72 10.93 -0.45
N LEU A 473 19.31 11.10 0.74
CA LEU A 473 20.76 10.88 0.96
C LEU A 473 21.13 9.40 0.77
N ALA A 474 20.30 8.48 1.26
CA ALA A 474 20.47 7.05 1.04
C ALA A 474 20.37 6.68 -0.45
N LEU A 475 19.51 7.35 -1.21
CA LEU A 475 19.36 7.15 -2.66
C LEU A 475 20.64 7.51 -3.44
N GLU A 476 21.38 8.55 -3.02
CA GLU A 476 22.69 8.90 -3.61
C GLU A 476 23.73 7.78 -3.45
N GLY A 477 23.58 6.93 -2.43
CA GLY A 477 24.43 5.77 -2.18
C GLY A 477 24.08 4.52 -3.01
N VAL A 478 22.90 4.48 -3.65
CA VAL A 478 22.44 3.28 -4.38
C VAL A 478 23.21 3.14 -5.69
N GLY A 479 24.03 2.08 -5.80
CA GLY A 479 24.98 1.92 -6.90
C GLY A 479 24.39 1.40 -8.21
N HIS A 480 23.34 0.57 -8.15
CA HIS A 480 22.76 -0.08 -9.33
C HIS A 480 21.55 0.69 -9.87
N THR A 481 21.48 0.88 -11.20
CA THR A 481 20.39 1.64 -11.85
C THR A 481 19.01 1.06 -11.56
N THR A 482 18.84 -0.27 -11.61
CA THR A 482 17.55 -0.91 -11.29
C THR A 482 17.14 -0.66 -9.84
N GLU A 483 18.08 -0.78 -8.89
CA GLU A 483 17.86 -0.47 -7.48
C GLU A 483 17.50 1.01 -7.26
N GLN A 484 18.14 1.95 -7.96
CA GLN A 484 17.76 3.37 -7.94
C GLN A 484 16.32 3.58 -8.42
N LEU A 485 15.87 2.85 -9.45
CA LEU A 485 14.50 2.95 -9.96
C LEU A 485 13.46 2.37 -8.98
N ILE A 486 13.79 1.25 -8.32
CA ILE A 486 13.00 0.67 -7.22
C ILE A 486 12.88 1.70 -6.08
N ALA A 487 14.02 2.24 -5.62
CA ALA A 487 14.09 3.23 -4.55
C ALA A 487 13.29 4.52 -4.87
N LEU A 488 13.40 5.02 -6.09
CA LEU A 488 12.62 6.16 -6.60
C LEU A 488 11.11 5.88 -6.61
N ALA A 489 10.69 4.64 -6.89
CA ALA A 489 9.27 4.24 -6.84
C ALA A 489 8.75 4.19 -5.39
N HIS A 490 9.53 3.67 -4.44
CA HIS A 490 9.19 3.74 -3.01
C HIS A 490 9.07 5.19 -2.51
N LEU A 491 10.02 6.07 -2.88
CA LEU A 491 9.93 7.50 -2.61
C LEU A 491 8.68 8.12 -3.23
N ALA A 492 8.37 7.81 -4.49
CA ALA A 492 7.16 8.31 -5.15
C ALA A 492 5.87 7.93 -4.39
N ARG A 493 5.78 6.70 -3.88
CA ARG A 493 4.66 6.24 -3.04
C ARG A 493 4.61 7.01 -1.71
N ALA A 494 5.75 7.21 -1.06
CA ALA A 494 5.81 7.95 0.20
C ALA A 494 5.38 9.41 0.03
N TYR A 495 5.89 10.14 -0.98
CA TYR A 495 5.42 11.50 -1.29
C TYR A 495 3.92 11.56 -1.65
N HIS A 496 3.37 10.51 -2.25
CA HIS A 496 1.92 10.44 -2.47
C HIS A 496 1.15 10.32 -1.16
N ALA A 497 1.60 9.46 -0.25
CA ALA A 497 0.99 9.24 1.06
C ALA A 497 1.01 10.50 1.94
N THR A 498 2.04 11.34 1.82
CA THR A 498 2.12 12.64 2.53
C THR A 498 1.32 13.76 1.87
N GLY A 499 0.71 13.52 0.70
CA GLY A 499 -0.09 14.49 -0.04
C GLY A 499 0.65 15.26 -1.13
N ASP A 500 1.99 15.15 -1.25
CA ASP A 500 2.78 15.74 -2.34
C ASP A 500 2.66 14.93 -3.64
N ARG A 501 1.44 14.96 -4.19
CA ARG A 501 1.10 14.37 -5.50
C ARG A 501 1.97 14.90 -6.64
N PRO A 502 2.35 16.20 -6.71
CA PRO A 502 3.28 16.70 -7.73
C PRO A 502 4.65 16.01 -7.71
N THR A 503 5.30 15.90 -6.54
CA THR A 503 6.61 15.22 -6.43
C THR A 503 6.48 13.73 -6.70
N ALA A 504 5.47 13.08 -6.13
CA ALA A 504 5.17 11.67 -6.40
C ALA A 504 5.02 11.37 -7.90
N ARG A 505 4.26 12.19 -8.63
CA ARG A 505 4.08 12.03 -10.09
C ARG A 505 5.38 12.30 -10.86
N ARG A 506 6.19 13.29 -10.49
CA ARG A 506 7.51 13.53 -11.13
C ARG A 506 8.44 12.33 -10.96
N LEU A 507 8.50 11.76 -9.76
CA LEU A 507 9.32 10.58 -9.47
C LEU A 507 8.82 9.35 -10.26
N ALA A 508 7.50 9.10 -10.28
CA ALA A 508 6.92 8.00 -11.06
C ALA A 508 7.19 8.13 -12.58
N VAL A 509 7.17 9.35 -13.13
CA VAL A 509 7.55 9.60 -14.53
C VAL A 509 9.04 9.30 -14.75
N ARG A 510 9.91 9.74 -13.83
CA ARG A 510 11.36 9.46 -13.87
C ARG A 510 11.66 7.95 -13.82
N VAL A 511 10.94 7.20 -12.99
CA VAL A 511 11.03 5.73 -12.94
C VAL A 511 10.61 5.12 -14.27
N ARG A 512 9.46 5.52 -14.84
CA ARG A 512 9.00 5.03 -16.15
C ARG A 512 10.01 5.30 -17.26
N SER A 513 10.58 6.51 -17.33
CA SER A 513 11.62 6.83 -18.31
C SER A 513 12.91 6.06 -18.09
N GLY A 514 13.29 5.79 -16.83
CA GLY A 514 14.47 5.02 -16.50
C GLY A 514 14.33 3.54 -16.89
N ILE A 515 13.18 2.92 -16.62
CA ILE A 515 12.86 1.55 -17.06
C ILE A 515 12.97 1.43 -18.59
N ASN A 516 12.42 2.40 -19.33
CA ASN A 516 12.53 2.42 -20.80
C ASN A 516 13.95 2.64 -21.33
N ALA A 517 14.88 3.10 -20.48
CA ALA A 517 16.28 3.33 -20.83
C ALA A 517 17.21 2.20 -20.33
N LEU A 518 16.69 1.19 -19.64
CA LEU A 518 17.47 0.01 -19.27
C LEU A 518 17.77 -0.85 -20.51
N PRO A 519 18.95 -1.49 -20.59
CA PRO A 519 19.23 -2.54 -21.56
C PRO A 519 18.20 -3.68 -21.49
N ALA A 520 17.84 -4.27 -22.63
CA ALA A 520 16.80 -5.30 -22.71
C ALA A 520 17.12 -6.60 -21.95
N ASP A 521 18.41 -6.86 -21.68
CA ASP A 521 18.91 -7.96 -20.87
C ASP A 521 18.90 -7.66 -19.36
N THR A 522 18.61 -6.43 -18.95
CA THR A 522 18.51 -6.05 -17.54
C THR A 522 17.16 -6.46 -16.96
N ASP A 523 17.16 -7.19 -15.85
CA ASP A 523 15.94 -7.48 -15.11
C ASP A 523 15.34 -6.18 -14.53
N ALA A 524 14.35 -5.65 -15.23
CA ALA A 524 13.57 -4.49 -14.82
C ALA A 524 12.27 -4.88 -14.09
N GLN A 525 11.98 -6.18 -13.90
CA GLN A 525 10.69 -6.64 -13.37
C GLN A 525 10.35 -5.99 -12.01
N PRO A 526 11.27 -5.97 -11.01
CA PRO A 526 10.93 -5.41 -9.70
C PRO A 526 10.67 -3.89 -9.74
N ALA A 527 11.33 -3.17 -10.65
CA ALA A 527 11.11 -1.74 -10.86
C ALA A 527 9.74 -1.47 -11.52
N VAL A 528 9.32 -2.32 -12.46
CA VAL A 528 7.98 -2.27 -13.08
C VAL A 528 6.90 -2.54 -12.02
N ASP A 529 7.09 -3.53 -11.16
CA ASP A 529 6.12 -3.89 -10.12
C ASP A 529 5.93 -2.77 -9.08
N GLN A 530 7.02 -2.10 -8.66
CA GLN A 530 6.91 -0.93 -7.80
C GLN A 530 6.29 0.28 -8.51
N LEU A 531 6.59 0.49 -9.80
CA LEU A 531 5.96 1.54 -10.61
C LEU A 531 4.45 1.33 -10.77
N LEU A 532 4.02 0.08 -10.96
CA LEU A 532 2.63 -0.34 -11.04
C LEU A 532 1.87 0.01 -9.75
N GLN A 533 2.44 -0.38 -8.59
CA GLN A 533 1.90 -0.02 -7.28
C GLN A 533 1.85 1.51 -7.06
N THR A 534 2.84 2.24 -7.58
CA THR A 534 2.93 3.71 -7.52
C THR A 534 1.81 4.39 -8.32
N TYR A 535 1.61 4.04 -9.60
CA TYR A 535 0.54 4.64 -10.40
C TYR A 535 -0.86 4.26 -9.90
N THR A 536 -1.00 3.06 -9.32
CA THR A 536 -2.22 2.60 -8.66
C THR A 536 -2.54 3.43 -7.41
N ALA A 537 -1.53 3.77 -6.59
CA ALA A 537 -1.71 4.71 -5.48
C ALA A 537 -2.07 6.13 -5.97
N LEU A 538 -1.39 6.61 -7.02
CA LEU A 538 -1.69 7.88 -7.68
C LEU A 538 -3.07 7.96 -8.37
N GLY A 539 -3.86 6.88 -8.37
CA GLY A 539 -5.16 6.79 -9.05
C GLY A 539 -5.08 6.95 -10.57
N SER A 540 -3.90 6.75 -11.16
CA SER A 540 -3.63 6.93 -12.59
C SER A 540 -3.67 5.57 -13.30
N ILE A 541 -4.85 4.94 -13.29
CA ILE A 541 -5.06 3.52 -13.65
C ILE A 541 -4.63 3.22 -15.08
N ASP A 542 -4.94 4.08 -16.06
CA ASP A 542 -4.54 3.87 -17.46
C ASP A 542 -3.00 3.80 -17.60
N ILE A 543 -2.29 4.63 -16.83
CA ILE A 543 -0.83 4.64 -16.79
C ILE A 543 -0.29 3.40 -16.06
N ALA A 544 -1.02 2.86 -15.09
CA ALA A 544 -0.69 1.60 -14.44
C ALA A 544 -0.82 0.41 -15.42
N VAL A 545 -1.91 0.35 -16.19
CA VAL A 545 -2.14 -0.65 -17.26
C VAL A 545 -1.05 -0.60 -18.33
N ASP A 546 -0.70 0.60 -18.80
CA ASP A 546 0.45 0.85 -19.67
C ASP A 546 1.76 0.35 -19.05
N SER A 547 1.96 0.61 -17.75
CA SER A 547 3.20 0.27 -17.04
C SER A 547 3.36 -1.23 -16.85
N ALA A 548 2.26 -1.98 -16.67
CA ALA A 548 2.28 -3.45 -16.60
C ALA A 548 2.80 -4.12 -17.89
N ARG A 549 2.77 -3.41 -19.02
CA ARG A 549 3.25 -3.85 -20.34
C ARG A 549 4.70 -3.45 -20.63
N LEU A 550 5.39 -2.80 -19.68
CA LEU A 550 6.79 -2.41 -19.85
C LEU A 550 7.76 -3.54 -19.54
N ALA A 551 8.89 -3.54 -20.26
CA ALA A 551 10.06 -4.37 -20.01
C ALA A 551 9.83 -5.89 -19.91
N THR A 552 8.82 -6.42 -20.62
CA THR A 552 8.65 -7.88 -20.81
C THR A 552 8.53 -8.23 -22.29
N ASP A 553 9.52 -8.92 -22.84
CA ASP A 553 9.36 -9.64 -24.12
C ASP A 553 8.41 -10.83 -23.98
N ALA A 554 8.10 -11.25 -22.75
CA ALA A 554 7.13 -12.29 -22.41
C ALA A 554 5.71 -11.71 -22.23
N PRO A 555 4.82 -11.76 -23.24
CA PRO A 555 3.47 -11.17 -23.13
C PRO A 555 2.65 -11.74 -21.98
N LEU A 556 2.84 -13.03 -21.66
CA LEU A 556 2.16 -13.69 -20.53
C LEU A 556 2.48 -13.04 -19.16
N GLN A 557 3.66 -12.47 -18.96
CA GLN A 557 4.00 -11.78 -17.71
C GLN A 557 3.24 -10.45 -17.59
N SER A 558 3.14 -9.68 -18.68
CA SER A 558 2.33 -8.45 -18.69
C SER A 558 0.84 -8.72 -18.41
N GLU A 559 0.32 -9.82 -18.96
CA GLU A 559 -1.05 -10.28 -18.74
C GLU A 559 -1.27 -10.69 -17.26
N LEU A 560 -0.33 -11.42 -16.66
CA LEU A 560 -0.37 -11.79 -15.24
C LEU A 560 -0.38 -10.55 -14.32
N ARG A 561 0.47 -9.54 -14.60
CA ARG A 561 0.48 -8.26 -13.88
C ARG A 561 -0.83 -7.50 -13.97
N LEU A 562 -1.49 -7.50 -15.13
CA LEU A 562 -2.81 -6.89 -15.28
C LEU A 562 -3.85 -7.63 -14.43
N GLY A 563 -3.79 -8.97 -14.37
CA GLY A 563 -4.60 -9.76 -13.45
C GLY A 563 -4.38 -9.39 -11.97
N GLU A 564 -3.13 -9.21 -11.54
CA GLU A 564 -2.79 -8.83 -10.17
C GLU A 564 -3.17 -7.37 -9.84
N LEU A 565 -2.96 -6.45 -10.78
CA LEU A 565 -3.43 -5.05 -10.69
C LEU A 565 -4.95 -5.00 -10.45
N ALA A 566 -5.73 -5.78 -11.19
CA ALA A 566 -7.18 -5.83 -11.02
C ALA A 566 -7.59 -6.29 -9.61
N VAL A 567 -6.95 -7.34 -9.08
CA VAL A 567 -7.19 -7.83 -7.71
C VAL A 567 -6.87 -6.75 -6.68
N HIS A 568 -5.75 -6.03 -6.85
CA HIS A 568 -5.35 -4.94 -5.95
C HIS A 568 -6.33 -3.76 -5.98
N LEU A 569 -6.80 -3.37 -7.17
CA LEU A 569 -7.83 -2.34 -7.36
C LEU A 569 -9.14 -2.75 -6.66
N ALA A 570 -9.55 -4.02 -6.78
CA ALA A 570 -10.77 -4.51 -6.15
C ALA A 570 -10.67 -4.58 -4.61
N ALA A 571 -9.51 -4.96 -4.07
CA ALA A 571 -9.24 -4.94 -2.63
C ALA A 571 -9.34 -3.52 -2.06
N ARG A 572 -8.95 -2.51 -2.83
CA ARG A 572 -9.15 -1.07 -2.52
C ARG A 572 -10.57 -0.56 -2.81
N GLY A 573 -11.52 -1.44 -3.09
CA GLY A 573 -12.92 -1.10 -3.41
C GLY A 573 -13.15 -0.50 -4.80
N GLN A 574 -12.11 -0.35 -5.64
CA GLN A 574 -12.18 0.26 -6.98
C GLN A 574 -12.68 -0.75 -8.04
N ARG A 575 -13.85 -1.37 -7.80
CA ARG A 575 -14.39 -2.49 -8.60
C ARG A 575 -14.52 -2.18 -10.10
N VAL A 576 -14.97 -0.96 -10.46
CA VAL A 576 -15.12 -0.56 -11.88
C VAL A 576 -13.76 -0.49 -12.58
N ALA A 577 -12.75 0.06 -11.91
CA ALA A 577 -11.38 0.08 -12.42
C ALA A 577 -10.83 -1.35 -12.55
N ALA A 578 -11.03 -2.19 -11.54
CA ALA A 578 -10.61 -3.59 -11.55
C ALA A 578 -11.19 -4.37 -12.74
N LEU A 579 -12.49 -4.25 -13.01
CA LEU A 579 -13.14 -4.87 -14.16
C LEU A 579 -12.61 -4.32 -15.49
N GLY A 580 -12.36 -3.00 -15.57
CA GLY A 580 -11.71 -2.38 -16.72
C GLY A 580 -10.31 -2.94 -16.99
N VAL A 581 -9.52 -3.21 -15.94
CA VAL A 581 -8.21 -3.86 -16.08
C VAL A 581 -8.34 -5.32 -16.52
N VAL A 582 -9.29 -6.10 -15.99
CA VAL A 582 -9.49 -7.50 -16.45
C VAL A 582 -9.96 -7.56 -17.90
N SER A 583 -10.75 -6.58 -18.37
CA SER A 583 -11.12 -6.50 -19.79
C SER A 583 -9.93 -6.20 -20.73
N ALA A 584 -8.80 -5.71 -20.19
CA ALA A 584 -7.55 -5.52 -20.91
C ALA A 584 -6.60 -6.74 -20.86
N VAL A 585 -7.00 -7.82 -20.18
CA VAL A 585 -6.30 -9.12 -20.11
C VAL A 585 -6.79 -9.99 -21.28
N SER A 586 -5.97 -10.09 -22.33
CA SER A 586 -6.26 -10.85 -23.54
C SER A 586 -6.13 -12.36 -23.35
N HIS A 587 -5.29 -12.82 -22.40
CA HIS A 587 -4.99 -14.23 -22.22
C HIS A 587 -6.10 -14.95 -21.44
N PRO A 588 -6.86 -15.91 -22.03
CA PRO A 588 -8.10 -16.41 -21.43
C PRO A 588 -7.92 -17.03 -20.04
N ALA A 589 -6.84 -17.77 -19.81
CA ALA A 589 -6.56 -18.38 -18.51
C ALA A 589 -6.20 -17.35 -17.42
N VAL A 590 -5.61 -16.21 -17.80
CA VAL A 590 -5.28 -15.15 -16.83
C VAL A 590 -6.53 -14.32 -16.53
N SER A 591 -7.32 -13.99 -17.56
CA SER A 591 -8.61 -13.31 -17.40
C SER A 591 -9.55 -14.10 -16.49
N ALA A 592 -9.71 -15.41 -16.73
CA ALA A 592 -10.51 -16.30 -15.88
C ALA A 592 -10.00 -16.35 -14.42
N ARG A 593 -8.67 -16.41 -14.21
CA ARG A 593 -8.06 -16.34 -12.88
C ARG A 593 -8.31 -15.01 -12.19
N ALA A 594 -8.24 -13.90 -12.92
CA ALA A 594 -8.50 -12.56 -12.39
C ALA A 594 -9.98 -12.42 -11.99
N HIS A 595 -10.93 -12.82 -12.86
CA HIS A 595 -12.36 -12.84 -12.54
C HIS A 595 -12.68 -13.67 -11.29
N ALA A 596 -12.10 -14.87 -11.14
CA ALA A 596 -12.29 -15.70 -9.94
C ALA A 596 -11.79 -15.00 -8.66
N ARG A 597 -10.63 -14.32 -8.72
CA ARG A 597 -10.10 -13.54 -7.59
C ARG A 597 -10.92 -12.28 -7.31
N LEU A 598 -11.47 -11.63 -8.32
CA LEU A 598 -12.40 -10.51 -8.13
C LEU A 598 -13.67 -10.96 -7.39
N SER A 599 -14.18 -12.16 -7.67
CA SER A 599 -15.32 -12.74 -6.96
C SER A 599 -15.00 -13.01 -5.48
N GLU A 600 -13.85 -13.64 -5.19
CA GLU A 600 -13.37 -13.88 -3.83
C GLU A 600 -13.22 -12.58 -3.04
N VAL A 601 -12.61 -11.55 -3.63
CA VAL A 601 -12.49 -10.21 -3.00
C VAL A 601 -13.86 -9.53 -2.84
N ALA A 602 -14.80 -9.75 -3.76
CA ALA A 602 -16.14 -9.15 -3.67
C ALA A 602 -16.96 -9.73 -2.50
N GLU A 603 -16.85 -11.05 -2.29
CA GLU A 603 -17.44 -11.80 -1.18
C GLU A 603 -16.82 -11.42 0.17
N LEU A 604 -15.47 -11.36 0.24
CA LEU A 604 -14.75 -10.95 1.45
C LEU A 604 -15.09 -9.52 1.92
N LEU A 605 -15.45 -8.63 0.99
CA LEU A 605 -15.90 -7.27 1.29
C LEU A 605 -17.38 -7.18 1.69
N GLY A 606 -18.07 -8.31 1.87
CA GLY A 606 -19.41 -8.39 2.47
C GLY A 606 -20.52 -7.68 1.70
N ARG A 607 -20.36 -7.46 0.38
CA ARG A 607 -21.35 -6.73 -0.44
C ARG A 607 -22.27 -7.70 -1.18
N PRO A 608 -23.58 -7.39 -1.30
CA PRO A 608 -24.58 -8.34 -1.77
C PRO A 608 -24.46 -8.69 -3.26
N ARG A 609 -24.99 -9.88 -3.60
CA ARG A 609 -24.90 -10.60 -4.89
C ARG A 609 -25.39 -9.88 -6.16
N ALA A 610 -25.81 -8.63 -6.08
CA ALA A 610 -26.25 -7.86 -7.26
C ALA A 610 -25.09 -7.54 -8.22
N ALA A 611 -23.88 -7.33 -7.68
CA ALA A 611 -22.66 -7.19 -8.51
C ALA A 611 -22.19 -8.55 -9.04
N ASP A 612 -22.58 -9.65 -8.39
CA ASP A 612 -22.15 -10.99 -8.77
C ASP A 612 -22.75 -11.38 -10.11
N GLN A 613 -23.96 -10.94 -10.50
CA GLN A 613 -24.53 -11.30 -11.81
C GLN A 613 -23.62 -10.98 -13.02
N GLN A 614 -22.81 -9.91 -12.98
CA GLN A 614 -21.83 -9.63 -14.04
C GLN A 614 -20.54 -10.45 -13.89
N ALA A 615 -20.07 -10.69 -12.66
CA ALA A 615 -18.91 -11.54 -12.39
C ALA A 615 -19.21 -13.03 -12.67
N GLU A 616 -20.42 -13.47 -12.37
CA GLU A 616 -21.01 -14.79 -12.55
C GLU A 616 -21.33 -15.03 -14.03
N ALA A 617 -21.85 -14.04 -14.76
CA ALA A 617 -21.93 -14.10 -16.24
C ALA A 617 -20.54 -14.17 -16.90
N ALA A 618 -19.54 -13.44 -16.38
CA ALA A 618 -18.16 -13.54 -16.86
C ALA A 618 -17.51 -14.89 -16.50
N LEU A 619 -17.79 -15.43 -15.31
CA LEU A 619 -17.38 -16.78 -14.89
C LEU A 619 -18.09 -17.86 -15.71
N ASP A 620 -19.36 -17.68 -16.08
CA ASP A 620 -20.12 -18.58 -16.95
C ASP A 620 -19.67 -18.52 -18.40
N ALA A 621 -19.23 -17.36 -18.88
CA ALA A 621 -18.52 -17.24 -20.17
C ALA A 621 -17.12 -17.86 -20.12
N ALA A 622 -16.44 -17.78 -18.98
CA ALA A 622 -15.11 -18.37 -18.77
C ALA A 622 -15.14 -19.89 -18.51
N ARG A 623 -16.22 -20.44 -17.92
CA ARG A 623 -16.41 -21.88 -17.66
C ARG A 623 -16.23 -22.76 -18.90
N PRO A 624 -16.87 -22.52 -20.06
CA PRO A 624 -16.67 -23.32 -21.26
C PRO A 624 -15.26 -23.13 -21.86
N LEU A 625 -14.63 -21.96 -21.70
CA LEU A 625 -13.24 -21.73 -22.10
C LEU A 625 -12.28 -22.55 -21.22
N ALA A 626 -12.43 -22.51 -19.90
CA ALA A 626 -11.65 -23.33 -18.96
C ALA A 626 -11.89 -24.83 -19.15
N HIS A 627 -13.12 -25.24 -19.48
CA HIS A 627 -13.45 -26.62 -19.83
C HIS A 627 -12.85 -27.04 -21.17
N THR A 628 -12.82 -26.16 -22.16
CA THR A 628 -12.16 -26.39 -23.46
C THR A 628 -10.65 -26.50 -23.29
N PHE A 629 -10.06 -25.63 -22.48
CA PHE A 629 -8.64 -25.68 -22.12
C PHE A 629 -8.30 -26.99 -21.37
N ARG A 630 -9.16 -27.45 -20.44
CA ARG A 630 -9.05 -28.77 -19.82
C ARG A 630 -9.09 -29.90 -20.85
N ARG A 631 -9.97 -29.84 -21.86
CA ARG A 631 -10.04 -30.87 -22.92
C ARG A 631 -8.82 -30.86 -23.83
N ILE A 632 -8.33 -29.68 -24.22
CA ILE A 632 -7.10 -29.54 -25.03
C ILE A 632 -5.92 -30.13 -24.26
N ILE A 633 -5.66 -29.66 -23.03
CA ILE A 633 -4.57 -30.17 -22.18
C ILE A 633 -4.70 -31.67 -21.96
N ALA A 634 -5.89 -32.20 -21.64
CA ALA A 634 -6.09 -33.64 -21.48
C ALA A 634 -5.87 -34.43 -22.78
N SER A 635 -6.21 -33.87 -23.94
CA SER A 635 -5.96 -34.50 -25.23
C SER A 635 -4.48 -34.48 -25.64
N ASP A 636 -3.75 -33.43 -25.29
CA ASP A 636 -2.32 -33.32 -25.55
C ASP A 636 -1.50 -34.15 -24.54
N PHE A 637 -1.96 -34.29 -23.30
CA PHE A 637 -1.42 -35.27 -22.34
C PHE A 637 -1.66 -36.70 -22.82
N GLY A 638 -2.89 -37.04 -23.22
CA GLY A 638 -3.21 -38.37 -23.76
C GLY A 638 -2.46 -38.70 -25.05
N ARG A 639 -2.18 -37.68 -25.89
CA ARG A 639 -1.26 -37.83 -27.03
C ARG A 639 0.19 -38.01 -26.61
N ALA A 640 0.66 -37.30 -25.59
CA ALA A 640 2.02 -37.44 -25.07
C ALA A 640 2.24 -38.83 -24.44
N GLU A 641 1.24 -39.41 -23.76
CA GLU A 641 1.28 -40.81 -23.29
C GLU A 641 1.20 -41.81 -24.45
N ALA A 642 0.37 -41.55 -25.47
CA ALA A 642 0.23 -42.43 -26.64
C ALA A 642 1.44 -42.42 -27.60
N LEU A 643 2.30 -41.40 -27.56
CA LEU A 643 3.50 -41.30 -28.40
C LEU A 643 4.68 -42.16 -27.92
N GLY A 644 4.59 -42.76 -26.73
CA GLY A 644 5.66 -43.57 -26.15
C GLY A 644 6.93 -42.75 -25.81
N PRO A 645 8.03 -43.42 -25.42
CA PRO A 645 9.30 -42.76 -25.19
C PRO A 645 9.90 -42.27 -26.51
N LEU A 646 9.66 -41.00 -26.83
CA LEU A 646 10.43 -40.28 -27.84
C LEU A 646 11.93 -40.29 -27.48
N PRO A 647 12.84 -40.28 -28.47
CA PRO A 647 14.28 -40.31 -28.23
C PRO A 647 14.72 -39.11 -27.36
N PRO A 648 15.78 -39.25 -26.55
CA PRO A 648 16.13 -38.28 -25.52
C PRO A 648 16.38 -36.89 -26.12
N SER A 649 15.53 -35.94 -25.72
CA SER A 649 15.73 -34.51 -25.98
C SER A 649 16.96 -33.99 -25.24
N THR A 650 17.52 -32.89 -25.73
CA THR A 650 18.59 -32.17 -25.02
C THR A 650 18.10 -31.70 -23.64
N PRO A 651 18.93 -31.72 -22.58
CA PRO A 651 18.50 -31.46 -21.20
C PRO A 651 17.83 -30.10 -20.95
N ALA A 652 18.08 -29.09 -21.79
CA ALA A 652 17.36 -27.81 -21.76
C ALA A 652 15.86 -27.96 -22.07
N ALA A 653 15.51 -28.74 -23.10
CA ALA A 653 14.12 -28.97 -23.50
C ALA A 653 13.35 -29.80 -22.46
N ASP A 654 14.03 -30.69 -21.74
CA ASP A 654 13.43 -31.44 -20.63
C ASP A 654 13.17 -30.54 -19.41
N ALA A 655 14.05 -29.57 -19.12
CA ALA A 655 13.85 -28.58 -18.07
C ALA A 655 12.65 -27.66 -18.36
N ASP A 656 12.57 -27.11 -19.57
CA ASP A 656 11.44 -26.26 -20.00
C ASP A 656 10.11 -27.04 -19.98
N ARG A 657 10.14 -28.30 -20.44
CA ARG A 657 8.98 -29.20 -20.40
C ARG A 657 8.54 -29.54 -18.97
N GLN A 658 9.48 -29.76 -18.06
CA GLN A 658 9.17 -29.98 -16.64
C GLN A 658 8.61 -28.72 -15.98
N GLN A 659 9.15 -27.53 -16.26
CA GLN A 659 8.60 -26.26 -15.76
C GLN A 659 7.17 -26.03 -16.27
N ALA A 660 6.90 -26.27 -17.56
CA ALA A 660 5.55 -26.18 -18.13
C ALA A 660 4.57 -27.17 -17.48
N LEU A 661 5.00 -28.40 -17.20
CA LEU A 661 4.22 -29.42 -16.50
C LEU A 661 3.90 -29.04 -15.04
N VAL A 662 4.87 -28.45 -14.33
CA VAL A 662 4.67 -27.95 -12.95
C VAL A 662 3.72 -26.76 -12.94
N ALA A 663 3.92 -25.77 -13.82
CA ALA A 663 3.04 -24.61 -13.95
C ALA A 663 1.59 -25.00 -14.28
N THR A 664 1.41 -25.98 -15.17
CA THR A 664 0.08 -26.51 -15.54
C THR A 664 -0.59 -27.23 -14.37
N ASN A 665 0.15 -28.04 -13.60
CA ASN A 665 -0.37 -28.70 -12.40
C ASN A 665 -0.75 -27.70 -11.28
N LEU A 666 0.03 -26.64 -11.10
CA LEU A 666 -0.25 -25.57 -10.14
C LEU A 666 -1.53 -24.80 -10.52
N ALA A 667 -1.68 -24.44 -11.80
CA ALA A 667 -2.90 -23.82 -12.32
C ALA A 667 -4.14 -24.73 -12.17
N TRP A 668 -3.97 -26.04 -12.41
CA TRP A 668 -5.05 -27.02 -12.27
C TRP A 668 -5.53 -27.17 -10.83
N ARG A 669 -4.62 -27.32 -9.86
CA ARG A 669 -4.97 -27.44 -8.42
C ARG A 669 -5.57 -26.15 -7.87
N GLY A 670 -4.99 -24.99 -8.21
CA GLY A 670 -5.46 -23.68 -7.77
C GLY A 670 -6.89 -23.35 -8.23
N ALA A 671 -7.37 -23.92 -9.34
CA ALA A 671 -8.73 -23.74 -9.84
C ALA A 671 -9.68 -24.90 -9.54
N ALA A 672 -9.17 -26.13 -9.36
CA ALA A 672 -10.02 -27.31 -9.14
C ALA A 672 -10.63 -27.36 -7.74
N ASP A 673 -9.89 -26.99 -6.71
CA ASP A 673 -10.34 -27.17 -5.33
C ASP A 673 -11.35 -26.10 -4.87
N PRO A 674 -11.24 -24.79 -5.22
CA PRO A 674 -12.32 -23.83 -5.00
C PRO A 674 -13.61 -24.21 -5.73
N ALA A 675 -13.50 -24.72 -6.96
CA ALA A 675 -14.66 -25.18 -7.73
C ALA A 675 -15.31 -26.45 -7.14
N ARG A 676 -14.52 -27.36 -6.55
CA ARG A 676 -15.02 -28.52 -5.79
C ARG A 676 -15.70 -28.10 -4.50
N GLN A 677 -15.17 -27.10 -3.80
CA GLN A 677 -15.77 -26.60 -2.57
C GLN A 677 -17.09 -25.89 -2.86
N ALA A 678 -17.12 -24.95 -3.81
CA ALA A 678 -18.36 -24.32 -4.26
C ALA A 678 -19.43 -25.34 -4.74
N ALA A 679 -19.02 -26.41 -5.43
CA ALA A 679 -19.94 -27.49 -5.82
C ALA A 679 -20.48 -28.31 -4.64
N ARG A 680 -19.74 -28.43 -3.53
CA ARG A 680 -20.24 -28.99 -2.26
C ARG A 680 -21.17 -28.02 -1.57
N ASP A 681 -20.79 -26.76 -1.45
CA ASP A 681 -21.58 -25.73 -0.76
C ASP A 681 -22.94 -25.51 -1.45
N ILE A 682 -22.99 -25.54 -2.79
CA ILE A 682 -24.23 -25.54 -3.58
C ILE A 682 -25.08 -26.80 -3.30
N ARG A 683 -24.46 -27.98 -3.24
CA ARG A 683 -25.16 -29.24 -2.97
C ARG A 683 -25.73 -29.29 -1.56
N ASP A 684 -24.99 -28.77 -0.58
CA ASP A 684 -25.39 -28.69 0.82
C ASP A 684 -26.48 -27.62 1.02
N ALA A 685 -26.45 -26.51 0.27
CA ALA A 685 -27.53 -25.54 0.24
C ALA A 685 -28.82 -26.12 -0.39
N GLN A 686 -28.71 -26.89 -1.48
CA GLN A 686 -29.85 -27.61 -2.07
C GLN A 686 -30.41 -28.65 -1.10
N LEU A 687 -29.56 -29.44 -0.43
CA LEU A 687 -29.98 -30.40 0.60
C LEU A 687 -30.71 -29.73 1.76
N ARG A 688 -30.25 -28.56 2.23
CA ARG A 688 -30.98 -27.78 3.26
C ARG A 688 -32.35 -27.32 2.77
N GLY A 689 -32.44 -26.80 1.54
CA GLY A 689 -33.71 -26.40 0.93
C GLY A 689 -34.70 -27.56 0.82
N ASP A 690 -34.25 -28.72 0.34
CA ASP A 690 -35.07 -29.95 0.26
C ASP A 690 -35.53 -30.44 1.65
N ILE A 691 -34.67 -30.32 2.67
CA ILE A 691 -35.02 -30.67 4.05
C ILE A 691 -36.06 -29.69 4.62
N GLU A 692 -35.85 -28.38 4.48
CA GLU A 692 -36.79 -27.35 4.92
C GLU A 692 -38.16 -27.50 4.24
N GLN A 693 -38.18 -27.74 2.92
CA GLN A 693 -39.41 -27.95 2.17
C GLN A 693 -40.15 -29.23 2.59
N ARG A 694 -39.42 -30.31 2.93
CA ARG A 694 -40.01 -31.52 3.52
C ARG A 694 -40.54 -31.29 4.93
N LEU A 695 -39.84 -30.53 5.78
CA LEU A 695 -40.29 -30.18 7.13
C LEU A 695 -41.56 -29.32 7.09
N LEU A 696 -41.63 -28.33 6.19
CA LEU A 696 -42.84 -27.53 5.94
C LEU A 696 -44.01 -28.40 5.45
N THR A 697 -43.73 -29.36 4.57
CA THR A 697 -44.75 -30.31 4.08
C THR A 697 -45.26 -31.23 5.21
N LEU A 698 -44.38 -31.69 6.10
CA LEU A 698 -44.75 -32.50 7.27
C LEU A 698 -45.57 -31.69 8.29
N ALA A 699 -45.19 -30.44 8.56
CA ALA A 699 -45.96 -29.54 9.44
C ALA A 699 -47.36 -29.24 8.88
N ALA A 700 -47.48 -29.06 7.56
CA ALA A 700 -48.76 -28.91 6.87
C ALA A 700 -49.62 -30.19 6.93
N LEU A 701 -49.01 -31.38 6.97
CA LEU A 701 -49.74 -32.64 7.13
C LEU A 701 -50.17 -32.89 8.59
N GLN A 702 -49.38 -32.50 9.58
CA GLN A 702 -49.77 -32.59 11.00
C GLN A 702 -50.95 -31.67 11.33
N THR A 703 -50.90 -30.40 10.91
CA THR A 703 -52.02 -29.45 11.11
C THR A 703 -53.32 -29.95 10.46
N ASN A 704 -53.26 -30.48 9.24
CA ASN A 704 -54.41 -31.13 8.60
C ASN A 704 -54.91 -32.39 9.33
N ALA A 705 -54.05 -33.10 10.08
CA ALA A 705 -54.47 -34.25 10.89
C ALA A 705 -55.15 -33.80 12.19
N GLU A 706 -54.61 -32.78 12.86
CA GLU A 706 -55.18 -32.16 14.06
C GLU A 706 -56.55 -31.53 13.76
N ASP A 707 -56.69 -30.78 12.66
CA ASP A 707 -57.98 -30.22 12.22
C ASP A 707 -59.03 -31.30 11.95
N ARG A 708 -58.63 -32.43 11.34
CA ARG A 708 -59.53 -33.59 11.15
C ARG A 708 -59.91 -34.26 12.47
N GLN A 709 -59.00 -34.30 13.44
CA GLN A 709 -59.26 -34.88 14.76
C GLN A 709 -60.18 -33.97 15.59
N ILE A 710 -60.07 -32.65 15.45
CA ILE A 710 -60.99 -31.65 16.02
C ILE A 710 -62.37 -31.72 15.37
N LEU A 711 -62.44 -31.95 14.05
CA LEU A 711 -63.70 -32.16 13.32
C LEU A 711 -64.37 -33.52 13.62
N ALA A 712 -63.62 -34.54 14.05
CA ALA A 712 -64.15 -35.85 14.43
C ALA A 712 -64.55 -35.95 15.91
N THR A 713 -64.22 -34.94 16.72
CA THR A 713 -64.58 -34.84 18.16
C THR A 713 -65.65 -33.78 18.44
N ARG A 714 -66.19 -33.16 17.39
CA ARG A 714 -67.36 -32.27 17.39
C ARG A 714 -68.53 -32.94 16.68
#